data_AF-A0A072VQN0-F1
#
_entry.id   AF-A0A072VQN0-F1
#
_cell.length_a   1.000
_cell.length_b   1.000
_cell.length_c   1.000
_cell.angle_alpha   90.00
_cell.angle_beta   90.00
_cell.angle_gamma   90.00
#
_symmetry.space_group_name_H-M   'P 1'
#
loop_
_entity.id
_entity.type
_entity.pdbx_description
1 polymer ?
#
loop_
_entity_poly.entity_id
_entity_poly.type
_entity_poly.pdbx_seq_one_letter_code
_entity_poly.pdbx_strand_id
1 'polypeptide(L)'
;MTIVSSKLLFSFYSFLLFIIIIVSQAQGQPDFVRYSCINNNGNYTANSTYQNNLNTLLSNLTSNTQINYGFYNFSYGQNTDKVNAIGLCRGDVKPDVCRSRLNDSRVLLTKLCPNQKEAIGWYEDYMLRYSNQSIFGILEWSPKFYMSNPNNVTEVDPFNRVLGNLMRKLREIAASSDSRLKFAADNATDVNLNFQTIYGLVQCTPDLSEQDCNDCLEFAISEIPIYCYNKIGCRVVKPSCNIRYEVYRFSDPTTVINQDEHSPSEEEKSKSSHTTVAIVVPTAVVVAALLIFICICLRKRKAATINLGEENDNDDIEIAESFLFNFETLRVATGNFSEANKLGHGGFGVVYQGILAGGQVIAVKRLSTNSGQGDIEFKNEVLLVAKLQHRNLVRLLGFCLEGRERLLIYEFVPNKSLDYFIFDPIKKACLDWERRYKIIGGIARGLLYLHEDSQLRIIHRDLKASNILLDEKLNPKISDFGIARLLLIDQTQVNTNKIVGTYGYMAPEYVRFGEFSVKSDVFSFGVLVLEIISGQKACPVLRGRSSEDLLGFAWRSWREGTITNIIDPSLSNGSQNEIMRCIHIALLCVQENLVERPTMATVALMLSSYSLSLSVPLEPASFVLGRTRSLPVRDMQFEGESRNHASITDPYPR
;
A
#
# COMPACT_ATOMS: atom_id res chain seq x y z
N MET A 1 -64.81 -13.84 9.91
CA MET A 1 -63.56 -14.06 9.14
C MET A 1 -62.49 -12.99 9.41
N THR A 2 -62.52 -12.32 10.56
CA THR A 2 -61.63 -11.18 10.88
C THR A 2 -60.69 -11.42 12.06
N ILE A 3 -60.93 -12.45 12.88
CA ILE A 3 -60.15 -12.73 14.10
C ILE A 3 -58.89 -13.58 13.81
N VAL A 4 -58.89 -14.34 12.70
CA VAL A 4 -57.75 -15.23 12.34
C VAL A 4 -56.55 -14.44 11.78
N SER A 5 -56.80 -13.28 11.16
CA SER A 5 -55.75 -12.44 10.55
C SER A 5 -54.83 -11.78 11.60
N SER A 6 -55.40 -11.32 12.73
CA SER A 6 -54.62 -10.66 13.79
C SER A 6 -53.65 -11.62 14.50
N LYS A 7 -54.05 -12.88 14.72
CA LYS A 7 -53.16 -13.89 15.34
C LYS A 7 -52.01 -14.32 14.42
N LEU A 8 -52.25 -14.40 13.11
CA LEU A 8 -51.18 -14.68 12.14
C LEU A 8 -50.20 -13.50 12.03
N LEU A 9 -50.70 -12.27 12.02
CA LEU A 9 -49.85 -11.07 12.01
C LEU A 9 -48.99 -10.99 13.27
N PHE A 10 -49.57 -11.23 14.46
CA PHE A 10 -48.81 -11.23 15.71
C PHE A 10 -47.76 -12.35 15.75
N SER A 11 -48.10 -13.54 15.26
CA SER A 11 -47.14 -14.65 15.14
C SER A 11 -46.02 -14.36 14.15
N PHE A 12 -46.33 -13.66 13.05
CA PHE A 12 -45.34 -13.27 12.04
C PHE A 12 -44.39 -12.19 12.57
N TYR A 13 -44.91 -11.18 13.27
CA TYR A 13 -44.09 -10.16 13.94
C TYR A 13 -43.24 -10.74 15.06
N SER A 14 -43.79 -11.67 15.86
CA SER A 14 -43.03 -12.35 16.90
C SER A 14 -41.93 -13.25 16.32
N PHE A 15 -42.17 -13.88 15.16
CA PHE A 15 -41.18 -14.67 14.44
C PHE A 15 -40.08 -13.79 13.81
N LEU A 16 -40.44 -12.62 13.26
CA LEU A 16 -39.48 -11.64 12.75
C LEU A 16 -38.63 -11.04 13.87
N LEU A 17 -39.23 -10.71 15.02
CA LEU A 17 -38.50 -10.28 16.22
C LEU A 17 -37.56 -11.39 16.71
N PHE A 18 -37.99 -12.65 16.68
CA PHE A 18 -37.14 -13.78 17.05
C PHE A 18 -35.99 -14.00 16.05
N ILE A 19 -36.21 -13.83 14.75
CA ILE A 19 -35.15 -13.84 13.73
C ILE A 19 -34.20 -12.67 13.93
N ILE A 20 -34.69 -11.47 14.21
CA ILE A 20 -33.85 -10.30 14.51
C ILE A 20 -33.01 -10.57 15.76
N ILE A 21 -33.58 -11.16 16.82
CA ILE A 21 -32.84 -11.54 18.04
C ILE A 21 -31.81 -12.64 17.75
N ILE A 22 -32.13 -13.65 16.93
CA ILE A 22 -31.19 -14.71 16.54
C ILE A 22 -30.06 -14.17 15.66
N VAL A 23 -30.36 -13.28 14.71
CA VAL A 23 -29.35 -12.61 13.88
C VAL A 23 -28.51 -11.65 14.72
N SER A 24 -29.08 -11.05 15.76
CA SER A 24 -28.35 -10.24 16.76
C SER A 24 -27.46 -11.07 17.69
N GLN A 25 -27.74 -12.37 17.83
CA GLN A 25 -26.99 -13.30 18.68
C GLN A 25 -25.96 -14.13 17.91
N ALA A 26 -25.96 -14.09 16.57
CA ALA A 26 -24.85 -14.57 15.76
C ALA A 26 -23.75 -13.51 15.74
N GLN A 27 -23.07 -13.29 16.88
CA GLN A 27 -21.78 -12.61 16.88
C GLN A 27 -20.79 -13.50 16.13
N GLY A 28 -20.62 -13.25 14.83
CA GLY A 28 -19.44 -13.69 14.12
C GLY A 28 -18.21 -13.15 14.85
N GLN A 29 -17.15 -13.96 14.90
CA GLN A 29 -15.86 -13.51 15.43
C GLN A 29 -15.47 -12.19 14.75
N PRO A 30 -15.11 -11.13 15.51
CA PRO A 30 -14.72 -9.87 14.91
C PRO A 30 -13.49 -10.06 14.01
N ASP A 31 -13.46 -9.35 12.89
CA ASP A 31 -12.30 -9.31 12.00
C ASP A 31 -11.12 -8.60 12.69
N PHE A 32 -9.89 -8.99 12.31
CA PHE A 32 -8.69 -8.28 12.76
C PHE A 32 -8.73 -6.82 12.32
N VAL A 33 -8.31 -5.90 13.21
CA VAL A 33 -8.06 -4.49 12.85
C VAL A 33 -6.99 -4.40 11.76
N ARG A 34 -5.95 -5.23 11.89
CA ARG A 34 -4.92 -5.43 10.88
C ARG A 34 -4.32 -6.83 11.04
N TYR A 35 -3.91 -7.45 9.95
CA TYR A 35 -3.09 -8.66 9.97
C TYR A 35 -2.05 -8.62 8.87
N SER A 36 -1.02 -9.45 9.00
CA SER A 36 0.04 -9.61 8.00
C SER A 36 0.47 -11.06 7.92
N CYS A 37 0.61 -11.55 6.69
CA CYS A 37 1.18 -12.86 6.38
C CYS A 37 2.60 -12.64 5.84
N ILE A 38 3.62 -13.16 6.51
CA ILE A 38 5.03 -12.81 6.23
C ILE A 38 5.68 -13.96 5.45
N ASN A 39 5.93 -13.72 4.15
CA ASN A 39 6.44 -14.75 3.23
C ASN A 39 7.96 -14.98 3.31
N ASN A 40 8.70 -14.14 4.04
CA ASN A 40 10.17 -14.16 4.01
C ASN A 40 10.77 -15.43 4.63
N ASN A 41 10.00 -16.11 5.47
CA ASN A 41 10.45 -17.28 6.22
C ASN A 41 9.92 -18.61 5.66
N GLY A 42 9.42 -18.58 4.42
CA GLY A 42 8.96 -19.74 3.66
C GLY A 42 7.57 -20.23 4.05
N ASN A 43 7.05 -21.14 3.23
CA ASN A 43 5.73 -21.74 3.44
C ASN A 43 5.86 -23.15 4.02
N TYR A 44 4.86 -23.59 4.78
CA TYR A 44 4.71 -24.99 5.16
C TYR A 44 3.68 -25.67 4.25
N THR A 45 3.82 -26.98 4.02
CA THR A 45 2.83 -27.75 3.24
C THR A 45 1.63 -28.12 4.11
N ALA A 46 0.44 -28.19 3.51
CA ALA A 46 -0.76 -28.66 4.20
C ALA A 46 -0.53 -30.07 4.78
N ASN A 47 -1.02 -30.31 5.99
CA ASN A 47 -0.84 -31.50 6.81
C ASN A 47 0.62 -31.85 7.15
N SER A 48 1.53 -30.87 7.09
CA SER A 48 2.92 -31.04 7.53
C SER A 48 3.07 -31.14 9.05
N THR A 49 4.22 -31.65 9.49
CA THR A 49 4.65 -31.60 10.89
C THR A 49 4.62 -30.17 11.43
N TYR A 50 5.11 -29.19 10.67
CA TYR A 50 5.02 -27.78 11.03
C TYR A 50 3.58 -27.32 11.31
N GLN A 51 2.61 -27.67 10.44
CA GLN A 51 1.21 -27.27 10.64
C GLN A 51 0.61 -27.89 11.91
N ASN A 52 0.90 -29.16 12.18
CA ASN A 52 0.46 -29.84 13.40
C ASN A 52 1.08 -29.19 14.65
N ASN A 53 2.37 -28.84 14.58
CA ASN A 53 3.07 -28.13 15.65
C ASN A 53 2.48 -26.75 15.89
N LEU A 54 2.16 -25.99 14.84
CA LEU A 54 1.51 -24.68 14.93
C LEU A 54 0.14 -24.78 15.60
N ASN A 55 -0.72 -25.70 15.15
CA ASN A 55 -2.04 -25.91 15.74
C ASN A 55 -1.95 -26.30 17.22
N THR A 56 -1.01 -27.18 17.56
CA THR A 56 -0.77 -27.62 18.94
C THR A 56 -0.29 -26.45 19.81
N LEU A 57 0.67 -25.66 19.31
CA LEU A 57 1.20 -24.50 20.01
C LEU A 57 0.11 -23.46 20.30
N LEU A 58 -0.68 -23.10 19.28
CA LEU A 58 -1.74 -22.10 19.43
C LEU A 58 -2.85 -22.58 20.37
N SER A 59 -3.17 -23.88 20.37
CA SER A 59 -4.10 -24.46 21.34
C SER A 59 -3.56 -24.37 22.77
N ASN A 60 -2.30 -24.78 22.99
CA ASN A 60 -1.65 -24.76 24.30
C ASN A 60 -1.50 -23.34 24.87
N LEU A 61 -1.20 -22.37 24.01
CA LEU A 61 -1.09 -20.97 24.38
C LEU A 61 -2.39 -20.47 25.04
N THR A 62 -3.53 -20.85 24.47
CA THR A 62 -4.85 -20.34 24.88
C THR A 62 -5.47 -21.11 26.05
N SER A 63 -5.04 -22.35 26.29
CA SER A 63 -5.49 -23.16 27.43
C SER A 63 -4.65 -22.94 28.70
N ASN A 64 -3.55 -22.19 28.63
CA ASN A 64 -2.68 -21.96 29.77
C ASN A 64 -3.31 -20.98 30.78
N THR A 65 -3.73 -21.50 31.94
CA THR A 65 -4.33 -20.71 33.03
C THR A 65 -3.33 -20.17 34.05
N GLN A 66 -2.05 -20.57 33.97
CA GLN A 66 -1.00 -20.13 34.89
C GLN A 66 -0.57 -18.68 34.63
N ILE A 67 -0.70 -18.22 33.37
CA ILE A 67 -0.43 -16.84 32.98
C ILE A 67 -1.67 -15.98 33.26
N ASN A 68 -1.51 -15.03 34.19
CA ASN A 68 -2.57 -14.13 34.67
C ASN A 68 -2.35 -12.65 34.31
N TYR A 69 -1.37 -12.34 33.46
CA TYR A 69 -0.98 -10.96 33.13
C TYR A 69 -1.01 -10.68 31.61
N GLY A 70 -1.63 -11.57 30.83
CA GLY A 70 -1.99 -11.29 29.43
C GLY A 70 -0.87 -11.40 28.39
N PHE A 71 0.32 -11.91 28.74
CA PHE A 71 1.40 -12.15 27.79
C PHE A 71 1.83 -13.61 27.78
N TYR A 72 1.82 -14.20 26.58
CA TYR A 72 2.05 -15.62 26.33
C TYR A 72 3.15 -15.77 25.30
N ASN A 73 4.24 -16.47 25.62
CA ASN A 73 5.37 -16.70 24.73
C ASN A 73 5.79 -18.18 24.74
N PHE A 74 5.32 -18.96 23.78
CA PHE A 74 5.52 -20.41 23.77
C PHE A 74 6.21 -20.89 22.50
N SER A 75 7.00 -21.95 22.63
CA SER A 75 7.54 -22.70 21.50
C SER A 75 7.03 -24.14 21.50
N TYR A 76 6.91 -24.73 20.31
CA TYR A 76 6.62 -26.16 20.15
C TYR A 76 7.32 -26.73 18.92
N GLY A 77 7.68 -28.01 18.95
CA GLY A 77 8.42 -28.67 17.89
C GLY A 77 9.95 -28.49 17.96
N GLN A 78 10.65 -29.05 16.99
CA GLN A 78 12.12 -29.07 16.91
C GLN A 78 12.60 -28.82 15.46
N ASN A 79 13.86 -28.40 15.31
CA ASN A 79 14.53 -28.20 14.02
C ASN A 79 13.71 -27.29 13.07
N THR A 80 13.54 -27.72 11.83
CA THR A 80 12.81 -26.99 10.77
C THR A 80 11.29 -26.90 11.00
N ASP A 81 10.77 -27.68 11.95
CA ASP A 81 9.36 -27.75 12.33
C ASP A 81 9.07 -27.05 13.66
N LYS A 82 10.04 -26.34 14.23
CA LYS A 82 9.84 -25.52 15.43
C LYS A 82 8.98 -24.30 15.11
N VAL A 83 8.03 -24.01 15.99
CA VAL A 83 7.13 -22.86 15.93
C VAL A 83 7.26 -22.07 17.23
N ASN A 84 7.23 -20.75 17.14
CA ASN A 84 7.23 -19.81 18.26
C ASN A 84 5.99 -18.93 18.13
N ALA A 85 5.32 -18.62 19.23
CA ALA A 85 4.12 -17.78 19.22
C ALA A 85 4.12 -16.79 20.39
N ILE A 86 3.67 -15.57 20.10
CA ILE A 86 3.38 -14.54 21.10
C ILE A 86 1.89 -14.20 21.04
N GLY A 87 1.22 -14.26 22.19
CA GLY A 87 -0.08 -13.66 22.42
C GLY A 87 0.06 -12.53 23.44
N LEU A 88 -0.45 -11.33 23.12
CA LEU A 88 -0.40 -10.17 24.01
C LEU A 88 -1.79 -9.54 24.11
N CYS A 89 -2.32 -9.41 25.32
CA CYS A 89 -3.51 -8.63 25.60
C CYS A 89 -3.13 -7.31 26.27
N ARG A 90 -4.03 -6.32 26.12
CA ARG A 90 -3.88 -5.02 26.76
C ARG A 90 -3.91 -5.16 28.28
N GLY A 91 -3.13 -4.36 28.99
CA GLY A 91 -2.91 -4.52 30.43
C GLY A 91 -4.17 -4.40 31.31
N ASP A 92 -5.26 -3.83 30.79
CA ASP A 92 -6.58 -3.71 31.43
C ASP A 92 -7.56 -4.85 31.06
N VAL A 93 -7.14 -5.83 30.24
CA VAL A 93 -7.99 -6.97 29.84
C VAL A 93 -7.84 -8.12 30.83
N LYS A 94 -8.97 -8.62 31.35
CA LYS A 94 -8.99 -9.75 32.28
C LYS A 94 -8.41 -11.04 31.65
N PRO A 95 -7.68 -11.87 32.42
CA PRO A 95 -6.97 -13.02 31.84
C PRO A 95 -7.85 -14.07 31.15
N ASP A 96 -9.05 -14.32 31.68
CA ASP A 96 -10.05 -15.21 31.10
C ASP A 96 -10.59 -14.68 29.76
N VAL A 97 -10.89 -13.38 29.70
CA VAL A 97 -11.30 -12.69 28.46
C VAL A 97 -10.17 -12.72 27.43
N CYS A 98 -8.93 -12.47 27.88
CA CYS A 98 -7.74 -12.52 27.04
C CYS A 98 -7.57 -13.90 26.38
N ARG A 99 -7.63 -14.99 27.16
CA ARG A 99 -7.51 -16.36 26.64
C ARG A 99 -8.62 -16.72 25.66
N SER A 100 -9.86 -16.35 25.98
CA SER A 100 -11.00 -16.56 25.08
C SER A 100 -10.76 -15.89 23.72
N ARG A 101 -10.34 -14.63 23.72
CA ARG A 101 -10.05 -13.84 22.52
C ARG A 101 -8.88 -14.38 21.70
N LEU A 102 -7.81 -14.80 22.37
CA LEU A 102 -6.68 -15.44 21.70
C LEU A 102 -7.10 -16.78 21.06
N ASN A 103 -7.98 -17.56 21.71
CA ASN A 103 -8.51 -18.81 21.15
C ASN A 103 -9.35 -18.60 19.89
N ASP A 104 -10.11 -17.52 19.81
CA ASP A 104 -10.82 -17.17 18.58
C ASP A 104 -9.81 -16.80 17.49
N SER A 105 -8.84 -15.95 17.82
CA SER A 105 -7.88 -15.40 16.84
C SER A 105 -7.01 -16.46 16.17
N ARG A 106 -6.69 -17.58 16.82
CA ARG A 106 -5.89 -18.65 16.19
C ARG A 106 -6.60 -19.28 14.99
N VAL A 107 -7.93 -19.40 15.03
CA VAL A 107 -8.72 -19.96 13.91
C VAL A 107 -8.72 -18.98 12.75
N LEU A 108 -8.98 -17.70 13.01
CA LEU A 108 -9.05 -16.69 11.98
C LEU A 108 -7.68 -16.41 11.34
N LEU A 109 -6.61 -16.28 12.13
CA LEU A 109 -5.28 -15.94 11.62
C LEU A 109 -4.71 -17.04 10.70
N THR A 110 -4.89 -18.31 11.07
CA THR A 110 -4.45 -19.44 10.22
C THR A 110 -5.31 -19.61 8.97
N LYS A 111 -6.58 -19.20 9.02
CA LYS A 111 -7.46 -19.14 7.84
C LYS A 111 -7.08 -18.01 6.89
N LEU A 112 -6.73 -16.84 7.41
CA LEU A 112 -6.35 -15.66 6.62
C LEU A 112 -4.93 -15.76 6.05
N CYS A 113 -4.02 -16.43 6.76
CA CYS A 113 -2.64 -16.69 6.34
C CYS A 113 -2.39 -18.19 6.12
N PRO A 114 -3.01 -18.82 5.09
CA PRO A 114 -2.87 -20.24 4.86
C PRO A 114 -1.44 -20.58 4.44
N ASN A 115 -0.87 -21.65 5.02
CA ASN A 115 0.44 -22.22 4.67
C ASN A 115 1.65 -21.33 4.99
N GLN A 116 1.48 -20.30 5.83
CA GLN A 116 2.51 -19.32 6.14
C GLN A 116 3.26 -19.69 7.42
N LYS A 117 4.60 -19.69 7.41
CA LYS A 117 5.37 -19.96 8.63
C LYS A 117 5.44 -18.76 9.59
N GLU A 118 4.94 -17.61 9.16
CA GLU A 118 4.94 -16.41 9.98
C GLU A 118 3.71 -15.53 9.70
N ALA A 119 3.02 -15.15 10.77
CA ALA A 119 1.88 -14.24 10.69
C ALA A 119 1.67 -13.48 12.00
N ILE A 120 1.04 -12.33 11.90
CA ILE A 120 0.65 -11.49 13.03
C ILE A 120 -0.73 -10.87 12.75
N GLY A 121 -1.57 -10.81 13.78
CA GLY A 121 -2.87 -10.17 13.74
C GLY A 121 -3.12 -9.34 14.99
N TRP A 122 -3.65 -8.12 14.80
CA TRP A 122 -3.99 -7.18 15.86
C TRP A 122 -5.49 -6.93 15.93
N TYR A 123 -5.98 -6.89 17.16
CA TYR A 123 -7.29 -6.39 17.54
C TYR A 123 -7.13 -5.09 18.36
N GLU A 124 -8.24 -4.51 18.79
CA GLU A 124 -8.19 -3.26 19.58
C GLU A 124 -7.48 -3.41 20.93
N ASP A 125 -7.51 -4.61 21.51
CA ASP A 125 -7.04 -4.88 22.87
C ASP A 125 -6.26 -6.20 23.01
N TYR A 126 -5.86 -6.83 21.90
CA TYR A 126 -4.95 -7.98 21.90
C TYR A 126 -4.27 -8.22 20.53
N MET A 127 -3.22 -9.03 20.52
CA MET A 127 -2.43 -9.42 19.35
C MET A 127 -2.05 -10.90 19.46
N LEU A 128 -2.05 -11.60 18.31
CA LEU A 128 -1.50 -12.94 18.18
C LEU A 128 -0.50 -12.95 17.02
N ARG A 129 0.71 -13.47 17.26
CA ARG A 129 1.70 -13.73 16.22
C ARG A 129 2.38 -15.08 16.38
N TYR A 130 2.81 -15.67 15.27
CA TYR A 130 3.65 -16.86 15.26
C TYR A 130 4.73 -16.77 14.18
N SER A 131 5.83 -17.48 14.39
CA SER A 131 6.97 -17.56 13.46
C SER A 131 7.69 -18.91 13.62
N ASN A 132 8.36 -19.38 12.58
CA ASN A 132 9.36 -20.46 12.68
C ASN A 132 10.69 -19.98 13.28
N GLN A 133 10.98 -18.67 13.23
CA GLN A 133 12.15 -18.08 13.88
C GLN A 133 11.85 -17.73 15.33
N SER A 134 12.90 -17.59 16.14
CA SER A 134 12.75 -17.05 17.50
C SER A 134 12.27 -15.61 17.40
N ILE A 135 11.28 -15.26 18.22
CA ILE A 135 10.64 -13.94 18.23
C ILE A 135 10.56 -13.36 19.65
N PHE A 136 11.27 -13.98 20.61
CA PHE A 136 11.24 -13.60 22.03
C PHE A 136 12.43 -12.71 22.39
N GLY A 137 12.17 -11.61 23.08
CA GLY A 137 13.18 -10.62 23.46
C GLY A 137 13.79 -9.91 22.25
N ILE A 138 13.12 -9.94 21.09
CA ILE A 138 13.58 -9.32 19.86
C ILE A 138 12.71 -8.10 19.57
N LEU A 139 13.37 -6.95 19.48
CA LEU A 139 12.74 -5.70 19.10
C LEU A 139 12.41 -5.71 17.60
N GLU A 140 11.12 -5.77 17.28
CA GLU A 140 10.60 -5.79 15.91
C GLU A 140 9.78 -4.53 15.61
N TRP A 141 10.14 -3.91 14.49
CA TRP A 141 9.55 -2.64 14.04
C TRP A 141 8.46 -2.80 12.99
N SER A 142 8.39 -3.96 12.33
CA SER A 142 7.51 -4.25 11.20
C SER A 142 6.96 -5.67 11.29
N PRO A 143 5.73 -5.94 10.81
CA PRO A 143 4.84 -4.97 10.17
C PRO A 143 4.24 -4.00 11.19
N LYS A 144 4.06 -2.74 10.79
CA LYS A 144 3.46 -1.68 11.61
C LYS A 144 2.30 -1.02 10.87
N PHE A 145 1.36 -0.46 11.62
CA PHE A 145 0.29 0.35 11.06
C PHE A 145 -0.05 1.51 12.00
N TYR A 146 -0.74 2.50 11.44
CA TYR A 146 -1.26 3.63 12.18
C TYR A 146 -2.74 3.83 11.87
N MET A 147 -3.46 4.42 12.81
CA MET A 147 -4.85 4.85 12.62
C MET A 147 -5.01 6.21 13.26
N SER A 148 -5.55 7.18 12.52
CA SER A 148 -5.85 8.49 13.06
C SER A 148 -7.35 8.67 13.25
N ASN A 149 -7.72 9.48 14.24
CA ASN A 149 -9.07 9.98 14.36
C ASN A 149 -9.34 10.92 13.16
N PRO A 150 -10.49 10.82 12.47
CA PRO A 150 -10.79 11.68 11.34
C PRO A 150 -10.85 13.16 11.73
N ASN A 151 -11.23 13.47 12.97
CA ASN A 151 -11.40 14.83 13.47
C ASN A 151 -10.08 15.49 13.85
N ASN A 152 -10.02 16.80 13.62
CA ASN A 152 -8.83 17.61 13.91
C ASN A 152 -8.94 18.32 15.26
N VAL A 153 -7.79 18.59 15.85
CA VAL A 153 -7.63 19.42 17.04
C VAL A 153 -7.90 20.88 16.67
N THR A 154 -8.61 21.62 17.54
CA THR A 154 -8.85 23.05 17.37
C THR A 154 -7.60 23.88 17.67
N GLU A 155 -6.93 23.60 18.79
CA GLU A 155 -5.74 24.31 19.27
C GLU A 155 -4.51 23.38 19.24
N VAL A 156 -3.77 23.42 18.12
CA VAL A 156 -2.71 22.43 17.80
C VAL A 156 -1.55 22.45 18.79
N ASP A 157 -0.95 23.63 19.04
CA ASP A 157 0.26 23.73 19.87
C ASP A 157 0.02 23.38 21.35
N PRO A 158 -1.04 23.90 22.00
CA PRO A 158 -1.37 23.49 23.37
C PRO A 158 -1.64 21.99 23.48
N PHE A 159 -2.36 21.42 22.50
CA PHE A 159 -2.71 20.00 22.51
C PHE A 159 -1.47 19.12 22.39
N ASN A 160 -0.58 19.45 21.45
CA ASN A 160 0.66 18.71 21.23
C ASN A 160 1.57 18.75 22.46
N ARG A 161 1.60 19.88 23.19
CA ARG A 161 2.37 19.99 24.45
C ARG A 161 1.81 19.07 25.53
N VAL A 162 0.50 19.06 25.73
CA VAL A 162 -0.17 18.21 26.73
C VAL A 162 0.00 16.73 26.37
N LEU A 163 -0.24 16.38 25.11
CA LEU A 163 -0.07 15.02 24.58
C LEU A 163 1.38 14.54 24.73
N GLY A 164 2.37 15.35 24.35
CA GLY A 164 3.78 14.99 24.44
C GLY A 164 4.22 14.72 25.89
N ASN A 165 3.74 15.51 26.85
CA ASN A 165 3.99 15.28 28.27
C ASN A 165 3.33 13.99 28.78
N LEU A 166 2.07 13.74 28.40
CA LEU A 166 1.35 12.52 28.74
C LEU A 166 2.08 11.29 28.20
N MET A 167 2.42 11.28 26.91
CA MET A 167 3.08 10.16 26.25
C MET A 167 4.46 9.85 26.83
N ARG A 168 5.24 10.89 27.14
CA ARG A 168 6.55 10.73 27.79
C ARG A 168 6.43 10.12 29.18
N LYS A 169 5.47 10.58 30.00
CA LYS A 169 5.17 10.00 31.32
C LYS A 169 4.78 8.53 31.19
N LEU A 170 3.87 8.20 30.27
CA LEU A 170 3.39 6.83 30.06
C LEU A 170 4.52 5.91 29.61
N ARG A 171 5.39 6.38 28.69
CA ARG A 171 6.58 5.65 28.26
C ARG A 171 7.50 5.28 29.42
N GLU A 172 7.82 6.26 30.28
CA GLU A 172 8.71 6.04 31.43
C GLU A 172 8.13 4.98 32.39
N ILE A 173 6.81 4.99 32.61
CA ILE A 173 6.11 4.00 33.45
C ILE A 173 6.09 2.61 32.80
N ALA A 174 5.80 2.52 31.50
CA ALA A 174 5.71 1.24 30.81
C ALA A 174 7.08 0.59 30.55
N ALA A 175 8.12 1.40 30.36
CA ALA A 175 9.48 0.89 30.10
C ALA A 175 10.19 0.43 31.37
N SER A 176 9.78 0.90 32.55
CA SER A 176 10.47 0.61 33.82
C SER A 176 10.64 -0.90 34.05
N SER A 177 11.78 -1.27 34.64
CA SER A 177 12.10 -2.66 34.99
C SER A 177 11.08 -3.29 35.95
N ASP A 178 10.42 -2.49 36.79
CA ASP A 178 9.36 -2.93 37.70
C ASP A 178 8.02 -3.20 37.00
N SER A 179 7.86 -2.76 35.74
CA SER A 179 6.62 -2.93 34.98
C SER A 179 6.53 -4.30 34.33
N ARG A 180 5.99 -5.28 35.07
CA ARG A 180 5.76 -6.64 34.55
C ARG A 180 4.83 -6.68 33.33
N LEU A 181 3.88 -5.76 33.23
CA LEU A 181 2.95 -5.66 32.10
C LEU A 181 3.53 -4.85 30.93
N LYS A 182 4.60 -4.11 31.16
CA LYS A 182 5.11 -3.03 30.30
C LYS A 182 4.00 -2.19 29.68
N PHE A 183 3.06 -1.78 30.53
CA PHE A 183 1.80 -1.12 30.17
C PHE A 183 1.61 0.13 31.02
N ALA A 184 1.13 1.21 30.42
CA ALA A 184 0.68 2.38 31.16
C ALA A 184 -0.49 3.05 30.43
N ALA A 185 -1.48 3.51 31.20
CA ALA A 185 -2.58 4.32 30.69
C ALA A 185 -2.94 5.40 31.71
N ASP A 186 -3.19 6.62 31.23
CA ASP A 186 -3.53 7.76 32.06
C ASP A 186 -4.24 8.82 31.21
N ASN A 187 -4.67 9.91 31.83
CA ASN A 187 -5.24 11.06 31.14
C ASN A 187 -4.62 12.37 31.61
N ALA A 188 -4.75 13.41 30.78
CA ALA A 188 -4.34 14.75 31.10
C ALA A 188 -5.44 15.74 30.69
N THR A 189 -5.76 16.69 31.57
CA THR A 189 -6.72 17.76 31.30
C THR A 189 -6.00 19.11 31.45
N ASP A 190 -6.19 20.01 30.50
CA ASP A 190 -5.55 21.33 30.51
C ASP A 190 -6.57 22.45 30.32
N VAL A 191 -6.44 23.52 31.10
CA VAL A 191 -7.32 24.70 31.05
C VAL A 191 -7.21 25.41 29.69
N ASN A 192 -6.02 25.38 29.07
CA ASN A 192 -5.78 25.97 27.75
C ASN A 192 -6.40 25.15 26.60
N LEU A 193 -6.96 23.97 26.88
CA LEU A 193 -7.69 23.14 25.93
C LEU A 193 -9.21 23.22 26.15
N ASN A 194 -9.72 24.29 26.75
CA ASN A 194 -11.12 24.38 27.19
C ASN A 194 -11.56 23.20 28.06
N PHE A 195 -10.67 22.74 28.96
CA PHE A 195 -10.89 21.57 29.81
C PHE A 195 -11.08 20.24 29.05
N GLN A 196 -10.63 20.15 27.80
CA GLN A 196 -10.60 18.88 27.08
C GLN A 196 -9.59 17.91 27.73
N THR A 197 -10.04 16.69 27.97
CA THR A 197 -9.23 15.59 28.49
C THR A 197 -8.65 14.75 27.34
N ILE A 198 -7.35 14.50 27.38
CA ILE A 198 -6.65 13.56 26.49
C ILE A 198 -6.40 12.27 27.26
N TYR A 199 -6.88 11.15 26.73
CA TYR A 199 -6.61 9.81 27.26
C TYR A 199 -5.47 9.19 26.45
N GLY A 200 -4.46 8.65 27.14
CA GLY A 200 -3.27 8.05 26.52
C GLY A 200 -3.00 6.64 27.06
N LEU A 201 -2.41 5.80 26.22
CA LEU A 201 -2.02 4.43 26.55
C LEU A 201 -0.78 4.04 25.76
N VAL A 202 0.13 3.31 26.40
CA VAL A 202 1.30 2.72 25.77
C VAL A 202 1.52 1.29 26.27
N GLN A 203 2.05 0.41 25.44
CA GLN A 203 2.39 -0.95 25.85
C GLN A 203 3.52 -1.55 25.01
N CYS A 204 4.42 -2.30 25.65
CA CYS A 204 5.41 -3.17 25.01
C CYS A 204 5.09 -4.65 25.24
N THR A 205 5.73 -5.55 24.48
CA THR A 205 5.76 -6.96 24.85
C THR A 205 6.65 -7.15 26.10
N PRO A 206 6.17 -7.81 27.17
CA PRO A 206 6.91 -7.97 28.43
C PRO A 206 8.28 -8.66 28.35
N ASP A 207 8.58 -9.38 27.27
CA ASP A 207 9.86 -10.05 27.03
C ASP A 207 11.00 -9.12 26.62
N LEU A 208 10.73 -7.85 26.33
CA LEU A 208 11.75 -6.86 25.98
C LEU A 208 12.52 -6.35 27.19
N SER A 209 13.74 -5.85 26.96
CA SER A 209 14.47 -5.11 28.00
C SER A 209 13.78 -3.77 28.31
N GLU A 210 14.19 -3.11 29.40
CA GLU A 210 13.77 -1.73 29.68
C GLU A 210 14.15 -0.79 28.52
N GLN A 211 15.39 -0.90 28.03
CA GLN A 211 15.90 -0.10 26.92
C GLN A 211 15.11 -0.34 25.63
N ASP A 212 14.91 -1.60 25.23
CA ASP A 212 14.20 -1.92 23.98
C ASP A 212 12.74 -1.46 24.02
N CYS A 213 12.08 -1.55 25.19
CA CYS A 213 10.73 -1.03 25.35
C CYS A 213 10.72 0.50 25.26
N ASN A 214 11.67 1.18 25.91
CA ASN A 214 11.81 2.63 25.84
C ASN A 214 12.03 3.10 24.40
N ASP A 215 12.97 2.49 23.69
CA ASP A 215 13.29 2.80 22.29
C ASP A 215 12.08 2.56 21.38
N CYS A 216 11.36 1.44 21.58
CA CYS A 216 10.17 1.14 20.80
C CYS A 216 9.09 2.22 20.97
N LEU A 217 8.79 2.58 22.21
CA LEU A 217 7.77 3.57 22.54
C LEU A 217 8.18 4.99 22.17
N GLU A 218 9.45 5.38 22.38
CA GLU A 218 9.96 6.68 21.95
C GLU A 218 9.82 6.86 20.44
N PHE A 219 10.17 5.83 19.68
CA PHE A 219 9.99 5.86 18.23
C PHE A 219 8.50 5.88 17.85
N ALA A 220 7.64 5.10 18.52
CA ALA A 220 6.21 5.14 18.25
C ALA A 220 5.59 6.52 18.54
N ILE A 221 6.09 7.22 19.57
CA ILE A 221 5.70 8.59 19.91
C ILE A 221 6.21 9.59 18.87
N SER A 222 7.45 9.44 18.38
CA SER A 222 8.01 10.32 17.34
C SER A 222 7.33 10.18 15.99
N GLU A 223 6.57 9.10 15.79
CA GLU A 223 5.72 8.86 14.62
C GLU A 223 4.37 9.61 14.68
N ILE A 224 3.92 10.07 15.87
CA ILE A 224 2.64 10.80 16.01
C ILE A 224 2.59 12.06 15.13
N PRO A 225 3.57 12.98 15.17
CA PRO A 225 3.51 14.20 14.36
C PRO A 225 3.60 13.93 12.85
N ILE A 226 4.07 12.73 12.46
CA ILE A 226 4.25 12.33 11.06
C ILE A 226 2.95 11.76 10.50
N TYR A 227 2.32 10.82 11.22
CA TYR A 227 1.15 10.06 10.70
C TYR A 227 -0.19 10.53 11.25
N CYS A 228 -0.19 11.32 12.34
CA CYS A 228 -1.39 11.78 13.05
C CYS A 228 -1.36 13.29 13.31
N TYR A 229 -0.75 14.05 12.40
CA TYR A 229 -0.67 15.51 12.48
C TYR A 229 -2.05 16.15 12.65
N ASN A 230 -2.19 17.01 13.67
CA ASN A 230 -3.41 17.73 14.04
C ASN A 230 -4.62 16.84 14.39
N LYS A 231 -4.44 15.57 14.72
CA LYS A 231 -5.55 14.65 15.01
C LYS A 231 -5.87 14.57 16.50
N ILE A 232 -7.17 14.53 16.83
CA ILE A 232 -7.63 14.37 18.22
C ILE A 232 -7.39 12.95 18.78
N GLY A 233 -6.96 12.03 17.92
CA GLY A 233 -6.61 10.68 18.30
C GLY A 233 -5.68 10.00 17.29
N CYS A 234 -4.88 9.07 17.78
CA CYS A 234 -3.93 8.30 16.99
C CYS A 234 -3.68 6.93 17.62
N ARG A 235 -3.38 5.94 16.79
CA ARG A 235 -2.81 4.65 17.15
C ARG A 235 -1.55 4.44 16.33
N VAL A 236 -0.45 4.04 16.97
CA VAL A 236 0.76 3.54 16.28
C VAL A 236 1.03 2.15 16.85
N VAL A 237 0.96 1.13 16.00
CA VAL A 237 0.97 -0.27 16.42
C VAL A 237 2.08 -1.01 15.68
N LYS A 238 2.93 -1.69 16.46
CA LYS A 238 4.05 -2.51 16.01
C LYS A 238 3.97 -3.90 16.66
N PRO A 239 4.80 -4.85 16.24
CA PRO A 239 4.83 -6.16 16.88
C PRO A 239 5.35 -6.09 18.33
N SER A 240 6.32 -5.22 18.60
CA SER A 240 6.95 -5.09 19.93
C SER A 240 6.33 -4.04 20.85
N CYS A 241 5.64 -3.04 20.31
CA CYS A 241 4.97 -2.02 21.12
C CYS A 241 3.83 -1.33 20.38
N ASN A 242 2.96 -0.67 21.13
CA ASN A 242 1.90 0.17 20.60
C ASN A 242 1.62 1.38 21.49
N ILE A 243 1.09 2.44 20.88
CA ILE A 243 0.59 3.62 21.57
C ILE A 243 -0.79 3.99 21.04
N ARG A 244 -1.60 4.62 21.89
CA ARG A 244 -2.89 5.20 21.51
C ARG A 244 -3.18 6.46 22.32
N TYR A 245 -3.73 7.48 21.68
CA TYR A 245 -4.47 8.54 22.37
C TYR A 245 -5.79 8.86 21.69
N GLU A 246 -6.73 9.36 22.46
CA GLU A 246 -8.03 9.88 22.03
C GLU A 246 -8.53 10.93 23.03
N VAL A 247 -9.50 11.74 22.63
CA VAL A 247 -10.23 12.66 23.53
C VAL A 247 -11.46 12.03 24.21
N TYR A 248 -11.65 10.72 24.02
CA TYR A 248 -12.66 9.91 24.72
C TYR A 248 -11.98 8.75 25.43
N ARG A 249 -12.58 8.26 26.51
CA ARG A 249 -12.04 7.13 27.27
C ARG A 249 -12.17 5.83 26.46
N PHE A 250 -11.08 5.07 26.33
CA PHE A 250 -11.03 3.78 25.61
C PHE A 250 -10.35 2.64 26.38
N SER A 251 -9.85 2.93 27.57
CA SER A 251 -9.25 1.98 28.50
C SER A 251 -9.79 2.20 29.91
N ASP A 252 -9.70 1.17 30.73
CA ASP A 252 -10.08 1.24 32.13
C ASP A 252 -8.84 1.20 33.04
N PRO A 253 -8.28 2.36 33.45
CA PRO A 253 -7.10 2.39 34.31
C PRO A 253 -7.34 1.82 35.71
N THR A 254 -8.62 1.66 36.12
CA THR A 254 -8.98 1.06 37.41
C THR A 254 -8.81 -0.46 37.47
N THR A 255 -8.58 -1.12 36.32
CA THR A 255 -8.38 -2.58 36.22
C THR A 255 -6.91 -2.99 36.14
N VAL A 256 -5.96 -2.05 36.28
CA VAL A 256 -4.54 -2.39 36.39
C VAL A 256 -4.38 -3.34 37.57
N ILE A 257 -3.99 -4.58 37.27
CA ILE A 257 -3.78 -5.64 38.24
C ILE A 257 -2.54 -5.28 39.07
N ASN A 258 -2.72 -4.40 40.06
CA ASN A 258 -1.75 -4.18 41.12
C ASN A 258 -1.82 -5.41 42.02
N GLN A 259 -0.79 -6.25 41.94
CA GLN A 259 -0.56 -7.31 42.91
C GLN A 259 0.54 -6.88 43.87
N ASP A 260 0.11 -6.22 44.95
CA ASP A 260 0.68 -6.36 46.28
C ASP A 260 -0.48 -6.15 47.26
N GLU A 261 -1.25 -7.20 47.51
CA GLU A 261 -1.81 -7.51 48.84
C GLU A 261 -2.56 -8.85 48.82
N HIS A 262 -2.16 -9.70 49.77
CA HIS A 262 -2.76 -10.99 50.06
C HIS A 262 -4.01 -10.76 50.92
N SER A 263 -5.20 -11.17 50.48
CA SER A 263 -6.31 -11.55 51.36
C SER A 263 -7.39 -12.31 50.60
N PRO A 264 -7.92 -13.42 51.14
CA PRO A 264 -8.96 -14.21 50.49
C PRO A 264 -10.35 -13.63 50.84
N SER A 265 -11.25 -13.54 49.86
CA SER A 265 -12.68 -13.38 50.11
C SER A 265 -13.48 -14.40 49.30
N GLU A 266 -14.46 -14.98 49.99
CA GLU A 266 -15.17 -16.23 49.77
C GLU A 266 -15.90 -16.37 48.42
N GLU A 267 -15.88 -17.59 47.89
CA GLU A 267 -16.74 -18.05 46.80
C GLU A 267 -18.17 -18.34 47.30
N GLU A 268 -19.17 -17.70 46.72
CA GLU A 268 -20.55 -18.21 46.75
C GLU A 268 -20.80 -19.14 45.55
N LYS A 269 -21.01 -20.43 45.86
CA LYS A 269 -21.49 -21.43 44.91
C LYS A 269 -23.01 -21.29 44.72
N SER A 270 -23.44 -21.19 43.46
CA SER A 270 -24.79 -21.56 43.04
C SER A 270 -24.73 -22.83 42.17
N LYS A 271 -25.48 -23.85 42.56
CA LYS A 271 -25.58 -25.17 41.93
C LYS A 271 -26.80 -25.26 41.01
N SER A 272 -26.60 -26.00 39.91
CA SER A 272 -27.51 -27.03 39.34
C SER A 272 -28.78 -26.58 38.60
N SER A 273 -28.92 -26.97 37.33
CA SER A 273 -29.56 -28.25 36.97
C SER A 273 -29.72 -28.40 35.44
N HIS A 274 -29.43 -29.59 34.94
CA HIS A 274 -29.85 -30.09 33.63
C HIS A 274 -31.37 -30.05 33.44
N THR A 275 -31.85 -29.91 32.20
CA THR A 275 -32.82 -30.84 31.58
C THR A 275 -32.81 -30.67 30.05
N THR A 276 -32.53 -31.77 29.34
CA THR A 276 -32.79 -31.95 27.89
C THR A 276 -34.00 -32.87 27.76
N VAL A 277 -34.96 -32.61 26.85
CA VAL A 277 -35.70 -33.63 26.04
C VAL A 277 -36.66 -32.99 25.01
N ALA A 278 -36.57 -33.51 23.77
CA ALA A 278 -37.55 -33.68 22.69
C ALA A 278 -38.16 -32.48 21.90
N ILE A 279 -37.49 -32.10 20.80
CA ILE A 279 -38.15 -31.63 19.55
C ILE A 279 -37.34 -32.15 18.33
N VAL A 280 -37.43 -33.45 18.02
CA VAL A 280 -36.69 -34.06 16.89
C VAL A 280 -37.57 -34.36 15.66
N VAL A 281 -38.89 -34.31 15.79
CA VAL A 281 -39.79 -34.66 14.66
C VAL A 281 -40.23 -33.45 13.83
N PRO A 282 -40.54 -32.25 14.39
CA PRO A 282 -40.91 -31.10 13.57
C PRO A 282 -39.72 -30.46 12.83
N THR A 283 -38.51 -30.60 13.37
CA THR A 283 -37.28 -29.99 12.84
C THR A 283 -36.83 -30.67 11.55
N ALA A 284 -36.98 -31.99 11.43
CA ALA A 284 -36.60 -32.71 10.22
C ALA A 284 -37.43 -32.31 8.99
N VAL A 285 -38.75 -32.08 9.17
CA VAL A 285 -39.65 -31.69 8.07
C VAL A 285 -39.38 -30.26 7.61
N VAL A 286 -39.11 -29.35 8.55
CA VAL A 286 -38.78 -27.95 8.23
C VAL A 286 -37.39 -27.85 7.58
N VAL A 287 -36.41 -28.62 8.04
CA VAL A 287 -35.09 -28.69 7.42
C VAL A 287 -35.17 -29.29 6.02
N ALA A 288 -35.94 -30.35 5.80
CA ALA A 288 -36.15 -30.91 4.46
C ALA A 288 -36.82 -29.91 3.52
N ALA A 289 -37.86 -29.19 3.97
CA ALA A 289 -38.51 -28.15 3.19
C ALA A 289 -37.57 -26.97 2.87
N LEU A 290 -36.73 -26.56 3.83
CA LEU A 290 -35.69 -25.54 3.63
C LEU A 290 -34.62 -26.00 2.65
N LEU A 291 -34.17 -27.25 2.71
CA LEU A 291 -33.19 -27.80 1.78
C LEU A 291 -33.75 -27.92 0.36
N ILE A 292 -35.03 -28.28 0.22
CA ILE A 292 -35.73 -28.30 -1.08
C ILE A 292 -35.89 -26.87 -1.62
N PHE A 293 -36.28 -25.91 -0.77
CA PHE A 293 -36.40 -24.51 -1.15
C PHE A 293 -35.05 -23.91 -1.55
N ILE A 294 -33.98 -24.21 -0.81
CA ILE A 294 -32.60 -23.81 -1.14
C ILE A 294 -32.18 -24.48 -2.46
N CYS A 295 -32.48 -25.75 -2.69
CA CYS A 295 -32.19 -26.40 -3.98
C CYS A 295 -32.94 -25.75 -5.15
N ILE A 296 -34.20 -25.36 -4.96
CA ILE A 296 -34.99 -24.66 -5.98
C ILE A 296 -34.43 -23.25 -6.24
N CYS A 297 -34.07 -22.51 -5.18
CA CYS A 297 -33.45 -21.19 -5.28
C CYS A 297 -32.04 -21.25 -5.90
N LEU A 298 -31.25 -22.27 -5.61
CA LEU A 298 -29.94 -22.50 -6.23
C LEU A 298 -30.07 -22.90 -7.71
N ARG A 299 -31.08 -23.70 -8.07
CA ARG A 299 -31.38 -24.01 -9.48
C ARG A 299 -31.89 -22.79 -10.25
N LYS A 300 -32.72 -21.94 -9.62
CA LYS A 300 -33.15 -20.66 -10.22
C LYS A 300 -32.02 -19.63 -10.28
N ARG A 301 -31.11 -19.60 -9.30
CA ARG A 301 -29.88 -18.80 -9.38
C ARG A 301 -28.96 -19.30 -10.48
N LYS A 302 -28.77 -20.60 -10.65
CA LYS A 302 -28.00 -21.13 -11.79
C LYS A 302 -28.62 -20.76 -13.15
N ALA A 303 -29.95 -20.68 -13.25
CA ALA A 303 -30.64 -20.22 -14.45
C ALA A 303 -30.64 -18.67 -14.63
N ALA A 304 -30.46 -17.91 -13.55
CA ALA A 304 -30.38 -16.44 -13.58
C ALA A 304 -28.94 -15.91 -13.72
N THR A 305 -27.93 -16.67 -13.26
CA THR A 305 -26.50 -16.37 -13.43
C THR A 305 -26.00 -16.71 -14.83
N ILE A 306 -26.75 -17.50 -15.61
CA ILE A 306 -26.48 -17.73 -17.04
C ILE A 306 -26.99 -16.55 -17.91
N ASN A 307 -27.85 -15.67 -17.38
CA ASN A 307 -28.50 -14.61 -18.19
C ASN A 307 -28.07 -13.17 -17.84
N LEU A 308 -26.97 -12.97 -17.11
CA LEU A 308 -26.49 -11.62 -16.69
C LEU A 308 -24.96 -11.47 -16.75
N GLY A 309 -24.33 -12.12 -17.71
CA GLY A 309 -22.89 -12.04 -17.97
C GLY A 309 -22.47 -12.66 -19.31
N GLU A 310 -23.34 -12.68 -20.31
CA GLU A 310 -23.03 -13.16 -21.67
C GLU A 310 -23.11 -12.01 -22.69
N GLU A 311 -22.41 -10.90 -22.43
CA GLU A 311 -22.07 -9.92 -23.47
C GLU A 311 -20.66 -9.38 -23.14
N ASN A 312 -19.62 -10.15 -23.49
CA ASN A 312 -18.26 -9.70 -23.90
C ASN A 312 -17.14 -10.74 -23.72
N ASP A 313 -17.37 -11.88 -23.05
CA ASP A 313 -16.29 -12.87 -22.82
C ASP A 313 -15.80 -13.59 -24.09
N ASN A 314 -16.56 -13.55 -25.20
CA ASN A 314 -16.16 -14.21 -26.44
C ASN A 314 -15.15 -13.39 -27.27
N ASP A 315 -15.26 -12.05 -27.26
CA ASP A 315 -14.37 -11.17 -28.04
C ASP A 315 -13.00 -10.98 -27.36
N ASP A 316 -12.96 -10.99 -26.01
CA ASP A 316 -11.72 -10.83 -25.25
C ASP A 316 -10.79 -12.07 -25.33
N ILE A 317 -11.35 -13.26 -25.58
CA ILE A 317 -10.59 -14.50 -25.80
C ILE A 317 -10.07 -14.57 -27.24
N GLU A 318 -10.85 -14.12 -28.23
CA GLU A 318 -10.45 -14.12 -29.64
C GLU A 318 -9.35 -13.08 -29.94
N ILE A 319 -9.38 -11.91 -29.28
CA ILE A 319 -8.30 -10.92 -29.35
C ILE A 319 -7.00 -11.49 -28.76
N ALA A 320 -7.06 -12.21 -27.62
CA ALA A 320 -5.88 -12.76 -26.97
C ALA A 320 -5.12 -13.82 -27.82
N GLU A 321 -5.81 -14.56 -28.68
CA GLU A 321 -5.16 -15.54 -29.58
C GLU A 321 -4.39 -14.87 -30.73
N SER A 322 -4.85 -13.71 -31.22
CA SER A 322 -4.19 -13.00 -32.34
C SER A 322 -2.88 -12.28 -31.96
N PHE A 323 -2.67 -12.01 -30.66
CA PHE A 323 -1.49 -11.32 -30.12
C PHE A 323 -0.45 -12.28 -29.54
N LEU A 324 -0.66 -13.61 -29.62
CA LEU A 324 0.21 -14.61 -29.03
C LEU A 324 1.43 -14.91 -29.92
N PHE A 325 2.62 -14.65 -29.40
CA PHE A 325 3.89 -15.04 -30.02
C PHE A 325 4.37 -16.38 -29.44
N ASN A 326 4.96 -17.21 -30.31
CA ASN A 326 5.63 -18.43 -29.91
C ASN A 326 7.01 -18.13 -29.29
N PHE A 327 7.37 -18.79 -28.18
CA PHE A 327 8.63 -18.56 -27.49
C PHE A 327 9.86 -18.79 -28.37
N GLU A 328 9.85 -19.84 -29.19
CA GLU A 328 10.96 -20.17 -30.10
C GLU A 328 11.20 -19.04 -31.11
N THR A 329 10.12 -18.41 -31.60
CA THR A 329 10.23 -17.27 -32.51
C THR A 329 10.95 -16.10 -31.84
N LEU A 330 10.62 -15.82 -30.57
CA LEU A 330 11.24 -14.73 -29.81
C LEU A 330 12.66 -15.07 -29.38
N ARG A 331 12.93 -16.34 -29.06
CA ARG A 331 14.26 -16.86 -28.75
C ARG A 331 15.18 -16.68 -29.95
N VAL A 332 14.75 -17.04 -31.16
CA VAL A 332 15.52 -16.81 -32.39
C VAL A 332 15.68 -15.31 -32.66
N ALA A 333 14.58 -14.54 -32.60
CA ALA A 333 14.60 -13.10 -32.89
C ALA A 333 15.56 -12.32 -32.00
N THR A 334 15.71 -12.71 -30.73
CA THR A 334 16.58 -12.06 -29.74
C THR A 334 17.98 -12.66 -29.67
N GLY A 335 18.33 -13.62 -30.53
CA GLY A 335 19.61 -14.33 -30.48
C GLY A 335 19.81 -15.10 -29.17
N ASN A 336 18.76 -15.80 -28.75
CA ASN A 336 18.64 -16.50 -27.47
C ASN A 336 18.78 -15.57 -26.26
N PHE A 337 18.11 -14.41 -26.30
CA PHE A 337 18.20 -13.37 -25.28
C PHE A 337 19.65 -12.97 -24.97
N SER A 338 20.46 -12.78 -26.01
CA SER A 338 21.88 -12.45 -25.83
C SER A 338 22.07 -11.09 -25.15
N GLU A 339 23.13 -10.97 -24.33
CA GLU A 339 23.49 -9.68 -23.71
C GLU A 339 23.83 -8.60 -24.76
N ALA A 340 24.29 -8.99 -25.96
CA ALA A 340 24.54 -8.05 -27.06
C ALA A 340 23.25 -7.36 -27.56
N ASN A 341 22.10 -8.02 -27.40
CA ASN A 341 20.79 -7.48 -27.78
C ASN A 341 20.07 -6.81 -26.62
N LYS A 342 20.70 -6.66 -25.45
CA LYS A 342 20.06 -6.06 -24.28
C LYS A 342 19.92 -4.55 -24.44
N LEU A 343 18.69 -4.07 -24.37
CA LEU A 343 18.34 -2.65 -24.44
C LEU A 343 18.34 -1.98 -23.06
N GLY A 344 17.93 -2.73 -22.04
CA GLY A 344 17.85 -2.23 -20.66
C GLY A 344 17.43 -3.29 -19.66
N HIS A 345 17.58 -2.96 -18.37
CA HIS A 345 17.19 -3.82 -17.25
C HIS A 345 16.65 -2.92 -16.12
N GLY A 346 15.50 -3.28 -15.56
CA GLY A 346 14.88 -2.60 -14.42
C GLY A 346 14.16 -3.57 -13.49
N GLY A 347 13.44 -3.06 -12.48
CA GLY A 347 12.71 -3.87 -11.49
C GLY A 347 11.68 -4.84 -12.11
N PHE A 348 11.22 -4.52 -13.32
CA PHE A 348 10.21 -5.27 -14.06
C PHE A 348 10.79 -6.27 -15.08
N GLY A 349 12.12 -6.48 -15.09
CA GLY A 349 12.78 -7.46 -15.96
C GLY A 349 13.74 -6.85 -16.98
N VAL A 350 14.13 -7.66 -17.97
CA VAL A 350 15.14 -7.30 -18.98
C VAL A 350 14.46 -7.07 -20.32
N VAL A 351 14.85 -6.01 -21.03
CA VAL A 351 14.36 -5.71 -22.38
C VAL A 351 15.44 -6.02 -23.40
N TYR A 352 15.10 -6.80 -24.43
CA TYR A 352 15.99 -7.17 -25.53
C TYR A 352 15.48 -6.62 -26.86
N GLN A 353 16.38 -6.24 -27.74
CA GLN A 353 16.11 -6.01 -29.15
C GLN A 353 15.94 -7.37 -29.83
N GLY A 354 14.92 -7.49 -30.66
CA GLY A 354 14.70 -8.66 -31.52
C GLY A 354 14.47 -8.25 -32.96
N ILE A 355 14.77 -9.15 -33.89
CA ILE A 355 14.45 -9.01 -35.31
C ILE A 355 13.61 -10.22 -35.71
N LEU A 356 12.35 -9.99 -36.06
CA LEU A 356 11.47 -11.05 -36.57
C LEU A 356 11.88 -11.49 -37.98
N ALA A 357 11.47 -12.67 -38.42
CA ALA A 357 11.83 -13.23 -39.73
C ALA A 357 11.48 -12.32 -40.93
N GLY A 358 10.49 -11.42 -40.78
CA GLY A 358 10.13 -10.39 -41.77
C GLY A 358 10.97 -9.11 -41.72
N GLY A 359 12.03 -9.06 -40.91
CA GLY A 359 12.89 -7.88 -40.74
C GLY A 359 12.35 -6.82 -39.78
N GLN A 360 11.16 -7.03 -39.20
CA GLN A 360 10.60 -6.11 -38.21
C GLN A 360 11.42 -6.15 -36.92
N VAL A 361 11.94 -4.99 -36.52
CA VAL A 361 12.64 -4.81 -35.24
C VAL A 361 11.61 -4.63 -34.12
N ILE A 362 11.78 -5.37 -33.03
CA ILE A 362 10.90 -5.40 -31.86
C ILE A 362 11.68 -5.22 -30.57
N ALA A 363 11.00 -4.79 -29.52
CA ALA A 363 11.52 -4.81 -28.15
C ALA A 363 10.79 -5.90 -27.36
N VAL A 364 11.54 -6.85 -26.78
CA VAL A 364 11.02 -7.98 -26.03
C VAL A 364 11.36 -7.80 -24.55
N LYS A 365 10.35 -7.44 -23.74
CA LYS A 365 10.45 -7.33 -22.28
C LYS A 365 10.20 -8.71 -21.67
N ARG A 366 11.25 -9.31 -21.09
CA ARG A 366 11.21 -10.58 -20.38
C ARG A 366 11.04 -10.32 -18.89
N LEU A 367 9.86 -10.60 -18.36
CA LEU A 367 9.55 -10.35 -16.95
C LEU A 367 10.24 -11.37 -16.05
N SER A 368 10.68 -10.93 -14.87
CA SER A 368 11.38 -11.79 -13.91
C SER A 368 10.43 -12.85 -13.32
N THR A 369 10.84 -14.12 -13.38
CA THR A 369 10.08 -15.27 -12.86
C THR A 369 10.13 -15.43 -11.33
N ASN A 370 11.02 -14.68 -10.65
CA ASN A 370 11.33 -14.91 -9.24
C ASN A 370 10.49 -14.05 -8.27
N SER A 371 9.53 -13.29 -8.78
CA SER A 371 8.63 -12.47 -7.98
C SER A 371 7.18 -12.74 -8.38
N GLY A 372 6.27 -12.91 -7.42
CA GLY A 372 4.82 -12.96 -7.70
C GLY A 372 4.27 -11.66 -8.31
N GLN A 373 5.12 -10.65 -8.44
CA GLN A 373 4.84 -9.35 -9.06
C GLN A 373 4.84 -9.43 -10.60
N GLY A 374 5.71 -10.24 -11.21
CA GLY A 374 5.82 -10.36 -12.68
C GLY A 374 4.54 -10.90 -13.34
N ASP A 375 3.83 -11.84 -12.72
CA ASP A 375 2.54 -12.34 -13.24
C ASP A 375 1.42 -11.28 -13.16
N ILE A 376 1.42 -10.44 -12.12
CA ILE A 376 0.44 -9.36 -11.96
C ILE A 376 0.70 -8.27 -13.01
N GLU A 377 1.97 -7.92 -13.24
CA GLU A 377 2.36 -6.96 -14.27
C GLU A 377 2.06 -7.46 -15.67
N PHE A 378 2.36 -8.73 -15.94
CA PHE A 378 2.00 -9.36 -17.21
C PHE A 378 0.50 -9.23 -17.49
N LYS A 379 -0.34 -9.60 -16.51
CA LYS A 379 -1.80 -9.48 -16.64
C LYS A 379 -2.24 -8.03 -16.85
N ASN A 380 -1.66 -7.07 -16.12
CA ASN A 380 -1.98 -5.66 -16.30
C ASN A 380 -1.59 -5.18 -17.70
N GLU A 381 -0.36 -5.42 -18.15
CA GLU A 381 0.10 -4.93 -19.46
C GLU A 381 -0.69 -5.59 -20.60
N VAL A 382 -0.99 -6.89 -20.54
CA VAL A 382 -1.80 -7.57 -21.57
C VAL A 382 -3.25 -7.07 -21.58
N LEU A 383 -3.90 -6.95 -20.42
CA LEU A 383 -5.31 -6.54 -20.35
C LEU A 383 -5.51 -5.05 -20.67
N LEU A 384 -4.55 -4.20 -20.31
CA LEU A 384 -4.66 -2.75 -20.46
C LEU A 384 -4.09 -2.25 -21.77
N VAL A 385 -2.85 -2.63 -22.09
CA VAL A 385 -2.09 -2.00 -23.19
C VAL A 385 -2.48 -2.56 -24.54
N ALA A 386 -2.99 -3.79 -24.62
CA ALA A 386 -3.48 -4.38 -25.88
C ALA A 386 -4.59 -3.54 -26.52
N LYS A 387 -5.38 -2.79 -25.72
CA LYS A 387 -6.47 -1.94 -26.19
C LYS A 387 -6.07 -0.47 -26.39
N LEU A 388 -4.80 -0.11 -26.17
CA LEU A 388 -4.32 1.28 -26.29
C LEU A 388 -3.61 1.51 -27.62
N GLN A 389 -4.10 2.48 -28.38
CA GLN A 389 -3.47 2.91 -29.61
C GLN A 389 -3.41 4.43 -29.69
N HIS A 390 -2.24 5.00 -29.39
CA HIS A 390 -2.03 6.43 -29.47
C HIS A 390 -0.58 6.75 -29.85
N ARG A 391 -0.37 7.84 -30.60
CA ARG A 391 0.95 8.23 -31.13
C ARG A 391 2.00 8.51 -30.04
N ASN A 392 1.55 8.93 -28.86
CA ASN A 392 2.39 9.23 -27.70
C ASN A 392 2.42 8.12 -26.64
N LEU A 393 1.98 6.90 -26.98
CA LEU A 393 2.17 5.71 -26.15
C LEU A 393 3.00 4.68 -26.94
N VAL A 394 3.76 3.84 -26.23
CA VAL A 394 4.43 2.69 -26.84
C VAL A 394 3.41 1.59 -27.10
N ARG A 395 3.37 1.11 -28.34
CA ARG A 395 2.41 0.09 -28.78
C ARG A 395 2.87 -1.31 -28.41
N LEU A 396 2.02 -2.05 -27.71
CA LEU A 396 2.15 -3.50 -27.52
C LEU A 396 1.79 -4.19 -28.85
N LEU A 397 2.70 -5.04 -29.34
CA LEU A 397 2.53 -5.85 -30.55
C LEU A 397 2.00 -7.24 -30.22
N GLY A 398 2.26 -7.74 -29.01
CA GLY A 398 1.83 -9.05 -28.56
C GLY A 398 2.48 -9.49 -27.27
N PHE A 399 2.21 -10.73 -26.87
CA PHE A 399 2.78 -11.34 -25.68
C PHE A 399 3.10 -12.83 -25.93
N CYS A 400 3.95 -13.41 -25.08
CA CYS A 400 4.20 -14.85 -25.07
C CYS A 400 4.02 -15.37 -23.65
N LEU A 401 3.24 -16.45 -23.53
CA LEU A 401 2.92 -17.15 -22.30
C LEU A 401 3.25 -18.63 -22.48
N GLU A 402 4.45 -19.06 -22.09
CA GLU A 402 4.87 -20.47 -22.23
C GLU A 402 5.58 -20.95 -20.96
N GLY A 403 4.95 -21.89 -20.25
CA GLY A 403 5.45 -22.37 -18.95
C GLY A 403 5.64 -21.23 -17.94
N ARG A 404 6.89 -20.95 -17.56
CA ARG A 404 7.27 -19.85 -16.66
C ARG A 404 7.60 -18.55 -17.40
N GLU A 405 7.72 -18.58 -18.72
CA GLU A 405 8.06 -17.41 -19.51
C GLU A 405 6.87 -16.46 -19.61
N ARG A 406 7.16 -15.17 -19.39
CA ARG A 406 6.24 -14.05 -19.51
C ARG A 406 6.96 -12.99 -20.32
N LEU A 407 6.67 -12.91 -21.62
CA LEU A 407 7.30 -11.97 -22.53
C LEU A 407 6.27 -11.00 -23.09
N LEU A 408 6.62 -9.73 -23.14
CA LEU A 408 5.81 -8.68 -23.75
C LEU A 408 6.58 -8.11 -24.93
N ILE A 409 5.91 -7.98 -26.08
CA ILE A 409 6.51 -7.60 -27.34
C ILE A 409 5.99 -6.22 -27.69
N TYR A 410 6.90 -5.25 -27.77
CA TYR A 410 6.64 -3.86 -28.05
C TYR A 410 7.22 -3.45 -29.41
N GLU A 411 6.69 -2.36 -29.97
CA GLU A 411 7.37 -1.66 -31.05
C GLU A 411 8.77 -1.23 -30.57
N PHE A 412 9.77 -1.35 -31.46
CA PHE A 412 11.11 -0.86 -31.14
C PHE A 412 11.15 0.67 -31.29
N VAL A 413 11.58 1.34 -30.22
CA VAL A 413 11.70 2.81 -30.17
C VAL A 413 13.19 3.16 -30.12
N PRO A 414 13.76 3.76 -31.19
CA PRO A 414 15.21 3.75 -31.39
C PRO A 414 15.99 4.76 -30.54
N ASN A 415 15.40 5.89 -30.14
CA ASN A 415 16.10 6.95 -29.41
C ASN A 415 16.00 6.83 -27.89
N LYS A 416 16.16 5.62 -27.33
CA LYS A 416 16.20 5.35 -25.87
C LYS A 416 15.13 6.13 -25.08
N SER A 417 15.36 6.35 -23.79
CA SER A 417 14.50 7.08 -22.86
C SER A 417 14.93 8.53 -22.70
N LEU A 418 14.01 9.39 -22.24
CA LEU A 418 14.23 10.83 -22.09
C LEU A 418 15.34 11.15 -21.08
N ASP A 419 15.43 10.39 -19.99
CA ASP A 419 16.47 10.51 -18.96
C ASP A 419 17.90 10.36 -19.51
N TYR A 420 18.09 9.52 -20.54
CA TYR A 420 19.35 9.37 -21.26
C TYR A 420 19.80 10.68 -21.92
N PHE A 421 18.85 11.53 -22.33
CA PHE A 421 19.16 12.82 -22.93
C PHE A 421 19.27 13.93 -21.89
N ILE A 422 18.26 14.10 -21.03
CA ILE A 422 18.15 15.32 -20.21
C ILE A 422 19.14 15.36 -19.03
N PHE A 423 19.64 14.22 -18.55
CA PHE A 423 20.59 14.16 -17.42
C PHE A 423 22.04 13.97 -17.85
N ASP A 424 22.30 13.65 -19.11
CA ASP A 424 23.67 13.54 -19.63
C ASP A 424 24.14 14.93 -20.14
N PRO A 425 25.26 15.47 -19.62
CA PRO A 425 25.73 16.81 -19.98
C PRO A 425 26.01 17.02 -21.48
N ILE A 426 26.30 15.95 -22.22
CA ILE A 426 26.60 16.00 -23.65
C ILE A 426 25.29 15.82 -24.44
N LYS A 427 24.47 14.83 -24.08
CA LYS A 427 23.24 14.51 -24.82
C LYS A 427 22.14 15.55 -24.63
N LYS A 428 22.13 16.29 -23.53
CA LYS A 428 21.12 17.34 -23.28
C LYS A 428 21.15 18.45 -24.33
N ALA A 429 22.31 18.69 -24.97
CA ALA A 429 22.46 19.63 -26.07
C ALA A 429 21.73 19.18 -27.35
N CYS A 430 21.36 17.90 -27.47
CA CYS A 430 20.53 17.39 -28.56
C CYS A 430 19.05 17.76 -28.41
N LEU A 431 18.61 18.21 -27.23
CA LEU A 431 17.23 18.62 -26.97
C LEU A 431 17.18 20.12 -26.69
N ASP A 432 17.07 20.89 -27.77
CA ASP A 432 16.75 22.32 -27.69
C ASP A 432 15.35 22.57 -27.10
N TRP A 433 15.03 23.83 -26.88
CA TRP A 433 13.74 24.20 -26.28
C TRP A 433 12.55 23.73 -27.11
N GLU A 434 12.59 23.86 -28.43
CA GLU A 434 11.49 23.45 -29.31
C GLU A 434 11.21 21.94 -29.17
N ARG A 435 12.26 21.11 -29.12
CA ARG A 435 12.14 19.66 -28.89
C ARG A 435 11.61 19.36 -27.49
N ARG A 436 12.14 20.00 -26.45
CA ARG A 436 11.67 19.80 -25.07
C ARG A 436 10.20 20.20 -24.91
N TYR A 437 9.78 21.29 -25.52
CA TYR A 437 8.39 21.74 -25.53
C TYR A 437 7.47 20.76 -26.28
N LYS A 438 7.89 20.25 -27.45
CA LYS A 438 7.17 19.17 -28.16
C LYS A 438 7.06 17.90 -27.32
N ILE A 439 8.10 17.56 -26.56
CA ILE A 439 8.09 16.42 -25.63
C ILE A 439 7.06 16.66 -24.51
N ILE A 440 7.07 17.82 -23.85
CA ILE A 440 6.09 18.17 -22.80
C ILE A 440 4.66 18.05 -23.34
N GLY A 441 4.38 18.66 -24.50
CA GLY A 441 3.06 18.60 -25.14
C GLY A 441 2.67 17.19 -25.62
N GLY A 442 3.62 16.36 -26.04
CA GLY A 442 3.38 14.97 -26.39
C GLY A 442 3.05 14.10 -25.19
N ILE A 443 3.75 14.26 -24.06
CA ILE A 443 3.45 13.57 -22.80
C ILE A 443 2.05 13.98 -22.31
N ALA A 444 1.74 15.28 -22.34
CA ALA A 444 0.43 15.78 -21.92
C ALA A 444 -0.72 15.16 -22.72
N ARG A 445 -0.57 15.05 -24.05
CA ARG A 445 -1.53 14.37 -24.93
C ARG A 445 -1.63 12.87 -24.66
N GLY A 446 -0.51 12.21 -24.36
CA GLY A 446 -0.49 10.80 -23.98
C GLY A 446 -1.28 10.54 -22.70
N LEU A 447 -1.09 11.36 -21.67
CA LEU A 447 -1.85 11.24 -20.41
C LEU A 447 -3.32 11.63 -20.57
N LEU A 448 -3.63 12.68 -21.34
CA LEU A 448 -5.01 13.05 -21.66
C LEU A 448 -5.74 11.87 -22.29
N TYR A 449 -5.10 11.19 -23.25
CA TYR A 449 -5.66 9.99 -23.85
C TYR A 449 -5.96 8.90 -22.81
N LEU A 450 -5.04 8.61 -21.88
CA LEU A 450 -5.25 7.61 -20.82
C LEU A 450 -6.37 7.98 -19.83
N HIS A 451 -6.53 9.27 -19.54
CA HIS A 451 -7.45 9.74 -18.50
C HIS A 451 -8.88 9.97 -19.01
N GLU A 452 -9.02 10.43 -20.26
CA GLU A 452 -10.29 10.95 -20.79
C GLU A 452 -10.66 10.39 -22.18
N ASP A 453 -9.73 10.24 -23.12
CA ASP A 453 -10.08 9.89 -24.52
C ASP A 453 -10.07 8.38 -24.83
N SER A 454 -9.45 7.54 -24.00
CA SER A 454 -9.48 6.09 -24.16
C SER A 454 -10.81 5.50 -23.68
N GLN A 455 -11.21 4.36 -24.26
CA GLN A 455 -12.41 3.62 -23.85
C GLN A 455 -12.43 3.29 -22.36
N LEU A 456 -11.24 3.08 -21.79
CA LEU A 456 -11.02 2.78 -20.39
C LEU A 456 -10.24 3.92 -19.76
N ARG A 457 -10.64 4.38 -18.57
CA ARG A 457 -9.86 5.36 -17.81
C ARG A 457 -8.72 4.66 -17.08
N ILE A 458 -7.48 5.03 -17.40
CA ILE A 458 -6.26 4.37 -16.93
C ILE A 458 -5.38 5.37 -16.17
N ILE A 459 -4.89 4.97 -14.99
CA ILE A 459 -3.91 5.72 -14.22
C ILE A 459 -2.56 5.00 -14.32
N HIS A 460 -1.53 5.71 -14.77
CA HIS A 460 -0.20 5.16 -15.05
C HIS A 460 0.58 4.82 -13.77
N ARG A 461 0.60 5.73 -12.79
CA ARG A 461 1.23 5.60 -11.45
C ARG A 461 2.76 5.53 -11.40
N ASP A 462 3.45 5.27 -12.52
CA ASP A 462 4.93 5.35 -12.61
C ASP A 462 5.42 6.26 -13.74
N LEU A 463 4.83 7.46 -13.86
CA LEU A 463 5.29 8.42 -14.87
C LEU A 463 6.61 9.08 -14.41
N LYS A 464 7.68 8.90 -15.20
CA LYS A 464 9.03 9.42 -14.95
C LYS A 464 9.83 9.52 -16.24
N ALA A 465 10.97 10.21 -16.21
CA ALA A 465 11.80 10.43 -17.41
C ALA A 465 12.30 9.13 -18.07
N SER A 466 12.62 8.09 -17.29
CA SER A 466 13.06 6.79 -17.84
C SER A 466 11.94 6.02 -18.55
N ASN A 467 10.67 6.36 -18.28
CA ASN A 467 9.50 5.71 -18.87
C ASN A 467 8.96 6.49 -20.09
N ILE A 468 9.63 7.57 -20.49
CA ILE A 468 9.34 8.29 -21.75
C ILE A 468 10.38 7.89 -22.80
N LEU A 469 9.99 7.07 -23.77
CA LEU A 469 10.85 6.71 -24.90
C LEU A 469 10.74 7.74 -26.02
N LEU A 470 11.78 7.88 -26.84
CA LEU A 470 11.81 8.82 -27.97
C LEU A 470 11.88 8.08 -29.31
N ASP A 471 10.95 8.38 -30.21
CA ASP A 471 10.94 7.82 -31.57
C ASP A 471 12.06 8.41 -32.46
N GLU A 472 12.16 7.97 -33.71
CA GLU A 472 13.15 8.44 -34.69
C GLU A 472 13.18 9.96 -34.86
N LYS A 473 12.04 10.63 -34.65
CA LYS A 473 11.85 12.08 -34.77
C LYS A 473 11.89 12.79 -33.42
N LEU A 474 12.31 12.09 -32.36
CA LEU A 474 12.33 12.55 -30.97
C LEU A 474 10.95 12.91 -30.41
N ASN A 475 9.87 12.31 -30.92
CA ASN A 475 8.56 12.43 -30.29
C ASN A 475 8.48 11.50 -29.08
N PRO A 476 7.81 11.91 -27.99
CA PRO A 476 7.69 11.10 -26.78
C PRO A 476 6.65 10.01 -26.94
N LYS A 477 6.96 8.85 -26.36
CA LYS A 477 6.06 7.71 -26.17
C LYS A 477 6.13 7.24 -24.71
N ILE A 478 5.00 7.30 -24.01
CA ILE A 478 4.87 6.79 -22.64
C ILE A 478 4.92 5.26 -22.68
N SER A 479 5.71 4.68 -21.78
CA SER A 479 5.97 3.24 -21.68
C SER A 479 5.84 2.76 -20.24
N ASP A 480 5.87 1.44 -20.05
CA ASP A 480 5.91 0.77 -18.75
C ASP A 480 4.62 0.88 -17.91
N PHE A 481 3.59 0.14 -18.34
CA PHE A 481 2.26 0.12 -17.71
C PHE A 481 2.10 -0.99 -16.65
N GLY A 482 3.19 -1.63 -16.21
CA GLY A 482 3.15 -2.79 -15.29
C GLY A 482 2.33 -2.58 -14.01
N ILE A 483 2.34 -1.34 -13.49
CA ILE A 483 1.60 -0.96 -12.28
C ILE A 483 0.35 -0.11 -12.54
N ALA A 484 0.01 0.11 -13.81
CA ALA A 484 -1.16 0.90 -14.20
C ALA A 484 -2.46 0.28 -13.69
N ARG A 485 -3.50 1.09 -13.52
CA ARG A 485 -4.79 0.65 -12.96
C ARG A 485 -5.96 1.25 -13.73
N LEU A 486 -7.00 0.44 -13.89
CA LEU A 486 -8.30 0.87 -14.39
C LEU A 486 -9.07 1.59 -13.30
N LEU A 487 -9.67 2.71 -13.67
CA LEU A 487 -10.69 3.37 -12.89
C LEU A 487 -12.06 3.01 -13.48
N LEU A 488 -12.96 2.44 -12.69
CA LEU A 488 -14.35 2.26 -13.11
C LEU A 488 -15.01 3.63 -13.32
N ILE A 489 -15.97 3.72 -14.25
CA ILE A 489 -16.57 4.99 -14.73
C ILE A 489 -17.06 5.89 -13.57
N ASP A 490 -17.51 5.28 -12.46
CA ASP A 490 -18.13 5.96 -11.33
C ASP A 490 -17.14 6.32 -10.21
N GLN A 491 -15.90 5.84 -10.28
CA GLN A 491 -14.87 6.11 -9.29
C GLN A 491 -14.09 7.38 -9.68
N THR A 492 -13.73 8.21 -8.71
CA THR A 492 -12.85 9.38 -8.90
C THR A 492 -11.48 9.19 -8.27
N GLN A 493 -11.38 8.25 -7.33
CA GLN A 493 -10.19 7.96 -6.52
C GLN A 493 -10.20 6.48 -6.12
N VAL A 494 -9.02 5.87 -6.03
CA VAL A 494 -8.83 4.45 -5.65
C VAL A 494 -7.85 4.36 -4.49
N ASN A 495 -8.14 3.48 -3.53
CA ASN A 495 -7.30 3.25 -2.36
C ASN A 495 -6.55 1.94 -2.52
N THR A 496 -5.27 1.91 -2.15
CA THR A 496 -4.43 0.71 -2.15
C THR A 496 -3.61 0.58 -0.88
N ASN A 497 -3.50 -0.65 -0.38
CA ASN A 497 -2.60 -0.99 0.73
C ASN A 497 -1.15 -1.19 0.27
N LYS A 498 -0.91 -1.26 -1.05
CA LYS A 498 0.41 -1.45 -1.66
C LYS A 498 0.79 -0.20 -2.45
N ILE A 499 1.75 0.56 -1.91
CA ILE A 499 2.35 1.73 -2.56
C ILE A 499 3.48 1.23 -3.47
N VAL A 500 3.37 1.55 -4.76
CA VAL A 500 4.30 1.20 -5.83
C VAL A 500 4.47 2.41 -6.76
N GLY A 501 5.67 2.61 -7.29
CA GLY A 501 6.01 3.77 -8.13
C GLY A 501 7.35 4.38 -7.71
N THR A 502 7.80 5.37 -8.45
CA THR A 502 9.14 5.95 -8.26
C THR A 502 9.12 7.14 -7.31
N TYR A 503 9.95 7.07 -6.26
CA TYR A 503 10.09 8.15 -5.29
C TYR A 503 10.53 9.47 -5.96
N GLY A 504 9.98 10.60 -5.52
CA GLY A 504 10.18 11.91 -6.15
C GLY A 504 9.12 12.26 -7.21
N TYR A 505 8.46 11.26 -7.82
CA TYR A 505 7.35 11.47 -8.75
C TYR A 505 5.98 11.17 -8.14
N MET A 506 5.95 10.42 -7.04
CA MET A 506 4.69 10.03 -6.38
C MET A 506 4.05 11.22 -5.67
N ALA A 507 2.75 11.39 -5.91
CA ALA A 507 1.94 12.42 -5.28
C ALA A 507 1.83 12.21 -3.75
N PRO A 508 1.75 13.29 -2.95
CA PRO A 508 1.77 13.21 -1.49
C PRO A 508 0.61 12.39 -0.92
N GLU A 509 -0.60 12.50 -1.46
CA GLU A 509 -1.76 11.73 -1.03
C GLU A 509 -1.57 10.22 -1.28
N TYR A 510 -0.86 9.88 -2.35
CA TYR A 510 -0.58 8.50 -2.70
C TYR A 510 0.48 7.88 -1.79
N VAL A 511 1.53 8.64 -1.46
CA VAL A 511 2.57 8.21 -0.51
C VAL A 511 2.02 8.15 0.92
N ARG A 512 1.17 9.11 1.31
CA ARG A 512 0.70 9.28 2.68
C ARG A 512 -0.48 8.38 3.01
N PHE A 513 -1.40 8.17 2.07
CA PHE A 513 -2.68 7.50 2.31
C PHE A 513 -2.91 6.27 1.41
N GLY A 514 -2.02 6.02 0.43
CA GLY A 514 -2.24 4.97 -0.56
C GLY A 514 -3.38 5.30 -1.52
N GLU A 515 -3.80 6.56 -1.61
CA GLU A 515 -4.89 6.99 -2.47
C GLU A 515 -4.33 7.53 -3.79
N PHE A 516 -4.83 7.04 -4.92
CA PHE A 516 -4.41 7.53 -6.23
C PHE A 516 -5.60 7.82 -7.13
N SER A 517 -5.41 8.79 -8.02
CA SER A 517 -6.37 9.20 -9.03
C SER A 517 -5.64 9.66 -10.28
N VAL A 518 -6.38 10.10 -11.30
CA VAL A 518 -5.80 10.80 -12.46
C VAL A 518 -4.96 12.02 -12.04
N LYS A 519 -5.27 12.65 -10.89
CA LYS A 519 -4.51 13.78 -10.32
C LYS A 519 -3.15 13.37 -9.75
N SER A 520 -2.94 12.08 -9.47
CA SER A 520 -1.63 11.58 -9.05
C SER A 520 -0.67 11.52 -10.23
N ASP A 521 -1.14 11.15 -11.43
CA ASP A 521 -0.35 11.24 -12.67
C ASP A 521 -0.08 12.71 -13.07
N VAL A 522 -1.04 13.62 -12.84
CA VAL A 522 -0.84 15.07 -13.05
C VAL A 522 0.32 15.58 -12.18
N PHE A 523 0.38 15.15 -10.91
CA PHE A 523 1.51 15.49 -10.04
C PHE A 523 2.84 15.01 -10.63
N SER A 524 2.92 13.73 -11.00
CA SER A 524 4.13 13.16 -11.63
C SER A 524 4.52 13.89 -12.93
N PHE A 525 3.53 14.33 -13.72
CA PHE A 525 3.75 15.14 -14.91
C PHE A 525 4.39 16.49 -14.57
N GLY A 526 3.91 17.18 -13.53
CA GLY A 526 4.50 18.44 -13.08
C GLY A 526 5.96 18.29 -12.67
N VAL A 527 6.30 17.24 -11.92
CA VAL A 527 7.69 16.91 -11.58
C VAL A 527 8.52 16.68 -12.86
N LEU A 528 8.02 15.88 -13.79
CA LEU A 528 8.69 15.56 -15.04
C LEU A 528 8.94 16.81 -15.91
N VAL A 529 8.00 17.77 -15.95
CA VAL A 529 8.20 19.05 -16.66
C VAL A 529 9.35 19.84 -16.05
N LEU A 530 9.46 19.89 -14.71
CA LEU A 530 10.57 20.57 -14.04
C LEU A 530 11.92 19.90 -14.34
N GLU A 531 11.97 18.57 -14.40
CA GLU A 531 13.19 17.85 -14.82
C GLU A 531 13.57 18.16 -16.27
N ILE A 532 12.59 18.19 -17.17
CA ILE A 532 12.82 18.52 -18.59
C ILE A 532 13.39 19.92 -18.73
N ILE A 533 12.88 20.90 -17.97
CA ILE A 533 13.33 22.29 -18.08
C ILE A 533 14.69 22.51 -17.41
N SER A 534 14.93 21.86 -16.28
CA SER A 534 16.18 22.05 -15.52
C SER A 534 17.34 21.18 -15.98
N GLY A 535 17.05 20.04 -16.63
CA GLY A 535 18.06 19.00 -16.88
C GLY A 535 18.60 18.39 -15.58
N GLN A 536 17.88 18.53 -14.46
CA GLN A 536 18.25 18.01 -13.15
C GLN A 536 17.24 16.97 -12.69
N LYS A 537 17.72 15.94 -11.98
CA LYS A 537 16.86 14.92 -11.39
C LYS A 537 16.07 15.52 -10.22
N ALA A 538 14.81 15.14 -10.09
CA ALA A 538 13.94 15.59 -9.02
C ALA A 538 14.55 15.26 -7.65
N CYS A 539 14.96 14.00 -7.43
CA CYS A 539 15.64 13.56 -6.22
C CYS A 539 17.12 13.23 -6.51
N PRO A 540 18.08 14.14 -6.22
CA PRO A 540 19.49 13.81 -6.31
C PRO A 540 19.86 12.91 -5.13
N VAL A 541 20.03 11.62 -5.41
CA VAL A 541 20.52 10.59 -4.47
C VAL A 541 21.65 11.17 -3.59
N LEU A 542 21.38 11.25 -2.28
CA LEU A 542 22.30 11.43 -1.15
C LEU A 542 23.78 11.68 -1.54
N ARG A 543 24.11 12.91 -1.97
CA ARG A 543 25.49 13.40 -2.01
C ARG A 543 25.69 14.47 -0.94
N GLY A 544 25.56 14.10 0.33
CA GLY A 544 26.26 14.70 1.48
C GLY A 544 26.16 16.21 1.74
N ARG A 545 25.39 16.97 0.96
CA ARG A 545 25.14 18.39 1.15
C ARG A 545 23.64 18.62 1.13
N SER A 546 23.19 19.51 2.01
CA SER A 546 21.83 20.04 2.12
C SER A 546 21.36 20.69 0.81
N SER A 547 21.19 19.92 -0.27
CA SER A 547 20.51 20.38 -1.48
C SER A 547 19.01 20.22 -1.28
N GLU A 548 18.32 21.33 -1.38
CA GLU A 548 16.87 21.39 -1.53
C GLU A 548 16.39 20.46 -2.67
N ASP A 549 15.25 19.81 -2.47
CA ASP A 549 14.57 19.03 -3.52
C ASP A 549 14.17 19.93 -4.71
N LEU A 550 14.18 19.40 -5.94
CA LEU A 550 13.94 20.20 -7.16
C LEU A 550 12.62 20.99 -7.09
N LEU A 551 11.60 20.41 -6.47
CA LEU A 551 10.30 21.05 -6.29
C LEU A 551 10.37 22.25 -5.35
N GLY A 552 11.07 22.11 -4.22
CA GLY A 552 11.29 23.21 -3.28
C GLY A 552 12.09 24.35 -3.93
N PHE A 553 13.15 24.00 -4.67
CA PHE A 553 13.97 24.96 -5.39
C PHE A 553 13.17 25.71 -6.47
N ALA A 554 12.33 24.99 -7.22
CA ALA A 554 11.47 25.58 -8.23
C ALA A 554 10.43 26.52 -7.63
N TRP A 555 9.77 26.12 -6.53
CA TRP A 555 8.81 26.95 -5.81
C TRP A 555 9.44 28.23 -5.27
N ARG A 556 10.59 28.11 -4.59
CA ARG A 556 11.31 29.27 -4.05
C ARG A 556 11.70 30.25 -5.14
N SER A 557 12.29 29.74 -6.22
CA SER A 557 12.72 30.56 -7.36
C SER A 557 11.53 31.24 -8.04
N TRP A 558 10.37 30.57 -8.11
CA TRP A 558 9.14 31.17 -8.62
C TRP A 558 8.61 32.29 -7.72
N ARG A 559 8.55 32.06 -6.41
CA ARG A 559 8.09 33.05 -5.42
C ARG A 559 9.00 34.28 -5.35
N GLU A 560 10.30 34.10 -5.50
CA GLU A 560 11.31 35.17 -5.42
C GLU A 560 11.55 35.87 -6.76
N GLY A 561 10.88 35.45 -7.84
CA GLY A 561 11.05 36.03 -9.18
C GLY A 561 12.39 35.67 -9.85
N THR A 562 13.05 34.60 -9.41
CA THR A 562 14.36 34.13 -9.89
C THR A 562 14.25 32.83 -10.73
N ILE A 563 13.12 32.62 -11.40
CA ILE A 563 12.78 31.42 -12.21
C ILE A 563 13.87 31.05 -13.24
N THR A 564 14.61 32.02 -13.76
CA THR A 564 15.72 31.80 -14.69
C THR A 564 16.80 30.86 -14.13
N ASN A 565 16.93 30.75 -12.80
CA ASN A 565 17.87 29.85 -12.14
C ASN A 565 17.51 28.36 -12.29
N ILE A 566 16.26 28.05 -12.63
CA ILE A 566 15.79 26.68 -12.87
C ILE A 566 16.17 26.22 -14.28
N ILE A 567 16.28 27.14 -15.23
CA ILE A 567 16.39 26.82 -16.67
C ILE A 567 17.78 26.23 -16.96
N ASP A 568 17.81 25.08 -17.62
CA ASP A 568 19.05 24.47 -18.10
C ASP A 568 19.81 25.48 -18.99
N PRO A 569 21.09 25.77 -18.72
CA PRO A 569 21.87 26.71 -19.51
C PRO A 569 21.95 26.37 -21.01
N SER A 570 21.73 25.11 -21.39
CA SER A 570 21.65 24.68 -22.79
C SER A 570 20.40 25.17 -23.52
N LEU A 571 19.42 25.74 -22.83
CA LEU A 571 18.17 26.29 -23.37
C LEU A 571 18.23 27.81 -23.60
N SER A 572 19.42 28.40 -23.65
CA SER A 572 19.66 29.85 -23.76
C SER A 572 19.01 30.51 -24.99
N ASN A 573 18.74 29.76 -26.05
CA ASN A 573 18.07 30.24 -27.27
C ASN A 573 16.54 30.03 -27.28
N GLY A 574 15.96 29.48 -26.20
CA GLY A 574 14.53 29.22 -26.10
C GLY A 574 13.70 30.47 -25.75
N SER A 575 12.41 30.44 -26.05
CA SER A 575 11.50 31.52 -25.65
C SER A 575 11.31 31.51 -24.14
N GLN A 576 11.90 32.48 -23.44
CA GLN A 576 11.80 32.58 -21.98
C GLN A 576 10.34 32.62 -21.50
N ASN A 577 9.44 33.26 -22.24
CA ASN A 577 8.03 33.33 -21.89
C ASN A 577 7.35 31.95 -21.92
N GLU A 578 7.69 31.11 -22.88
CA GLU A 578 7.15 29.75 -22.96
C GLU A 578 7.71 28.87 -21.84
N ILE A 579 9.01 29.00 -21.54
CA ILE A 579 9.66 28.27 -20.46
C ILE A 579 9.05 28.64 -19.11
N MET A 580 8.91 29.94 -18.83
CA MET A 580 8.27 30.44 -17.61
C MET A 580 6.82 29.96 -17.49
N ARG A 581 6.07 29.97 -18.60
CA ARG A 581 4.70 29.42 -18.64
C ARG A 581 4.69 27.92 -18.31
N CYS A 582 5.61 27.14 -18.85
CA CYS A 582 5.70 25.71 -18.55
C CYS A 582 6.05 25.44 -17.08
N ILE A 583 6.99 26.20 -16.49
CA ILE A 583 7.33 26.11 -15.06
C ILE A 583 6.10 26.42 -14.21
N HIS A 584 5.34 27.46 -14.57
CA HIS A 584 4.13 27.83 -13.86
C HIS A 584 3.04 26.74 -13.94
N ILE A 585 2.82 26.16 -15.13
CA ILE A 585 1.92 25.00 -15.31
C ILE A 585 2.40 23.82 -14.47
N ALA A 586 3.71 23.54 -14.44
CA ALA A 586 4.27 22.48 -13.64
C ALA A 586 4.00 22.68 -12.14
N LEU A 587 4.15 23.91 -11.64
CA LEU A 587 3.82 24.27 -10.25
C LEU A 587 2.33 24.07 -9.94
N LEU A 588 1.42 24.41 -10.87
CA LEU A 588 -0.01 24.11 -10.73
C LEU A 588 -0.29 22.59 -10.69
N CYS A 589 0.53 21.78 -11.36
CA CYS A 589 0.37 20.32 -11.36
C CYS A 589 0.82 19.67 -10.04
N VAL A 590 1.77 20.26 -9.31
CA VAL A 590 2.38 19.67 -8.09
C VAL A 590 1.78 20.19 -6.77
N GLN A 591 0.58 20.74 -6.81
CA GLN A 591 -0.12 21.28 -5.63
C GLN A 591 -0.43 20.16 -4.61
N GLU A 592 -0.37 20.46 -3.30
CA GLU A 592 -0.72 19.46 -2.28
C GLU A 592 -2.20 19.04 -2.39
N ASN A 593 -3.10 20.01 -2.55
CA ASN A 593 -4.53 19.75 -2.68
C ASN A 593 -4.90 19.27 -4.09
N LEU A 594 -5.60 18.13 -4.15
CA LEU A 594 -6.10 17.50 -5.39
C LEU A 594 -6.99 18.41 -6.24
N VAL A 595 -7.76 19.31 -5.61
CA VAL A 595 -8.70 20.20 -6.30
C VAL A 595 -7.96 21.30 -7.05
N GLU A 596 -6.82 21.75 -6.52
CA GLU A 596 -6.00 22.80 -7.11
C GLU A 596 -5.20 22.30 -8.33
N ARG A 597 -5.00 20.98 -8.45
CA ARG A 597 -4.33 20.39 -9.62
C ARG A 597 -5.26 20.44 -10.83
N PRO A 598 -4.81 20.94 -12.00
CA PRO A 598 -5.61 20.91 -13.22
C PRO A 598 -5.85 19.46 -13.70
N THR A 599 -6.82 19.26 -14.59
CA THR A 599 -6.93 18.01 -15.37
C THR A 599 -5.95 18.05 -16.54
N MET A 600 -5.64 16.88 -17.13
CA MET A 600 -4.75 16.84 -18.30
C MET A 600 -5.35 17.56 -19.52
N ALA A 601 -6.68 17.59 -19.67
CA ALA A 601 -7.35 18.41 -20.68
C ALA A 601 -7.05 19.90 -20.49
N THR A 602 -7.18 20.38 -19.25
CA THR A 602 -6.84 21.76 -18.89
C THR A 602 -5.36 22.05 -19.13
N VAL A 603 -4.45 21.14 -18.76
CA VAL A 603 -3.01 21.26 -19.03
C VAL A 603 -2.74 21.36 -20.54
N ALA A 604 -3.36 20.52 -21.36
CA ALA A 604 -3.22 20.56 -22.82
C ALA A 604 -3.70 21.90 -23.41
N LEU A 605 -4.78 22.47 -22.88
CA LEU A 605 -5.25 23.82 -23.24
C LEU A 605 -4.28 24.92 -22.79
N MET A 606 -3.76 24.85 -21.56
CA MET A 606 -2.79 25.80 -21.02
C MET A 606 -1.49 25.83 -21.83
N LEU A 607 -1.06 24.67 -22.33
CA LEU A 607 0.10 24.55 -23.21
C LEU A 607 -0.19 25.12 -24.60
N SER A 608 -1.35 24.83 -25.19
CA SER A 608 -1.66 25.22 -26.58
C SER A 608 -2.15 26.66 -26.75
N SER A 609 -2.67 27.31 -25.70
CA SER A 609 -3.23 28.67 -25.76
C SER A 609 -2.46 29.65 -24.87
N TYR A 610 -1.80 30.64 -25.49
CA TYR A 610 -1.07 31.69 -24.78
C TYR A 610 -1.97 32.80 -24.22
N SER A 611 -3.23 32.89 -24.65
CA SER A 611 -4.20 33.89 -24.18
C SER A 611 -4.93 33.47 -22.90
N LEU A 612 -4.79 32.20 -22.47
CA LEU A 612 -5.42 31.70 -21.25
C LEU A 612 -4.66 32.23 -20.02
N SER A 613 -5.37 32.96 -19.17
CA SER A 613 -4.88 33.38 -17.85
C SER A 613 -4.73 32.16 -16.94
N LEU A 614 -3.58 32.03 -16.29
CA LEU A 614 -3.28 30.95 -15.37
C LEU A 614 -3.49 31.42 -13.93
N SER A 615 -3.99 30.54 -13.06
CA SER A 615 -4.15 30.81 -11.64
C SER A 615 -2.78 30.86 -10.94
N VAL A 616 -2.71 31.57 -9.81
CA VAL A 616 -1.48 31.66 -9.02
C VAL A 616 -1.26 30.33 -8.30
N PRO A 617 -0.13 29.61 -8.50
CA PRO A 617 0.15 28.37 -7.77
C PRO A 617 0.37 28.64 -6.28
N LEU A 618 -0.08 27.72 -5.43
CA LEU A 618 0.23 27.72 -4.00
C LEU A 618 1.51 26.91 -3.74
N GLU A 619 1.97 26.93 -2.49
CA GLU A 619 3.14 26.17 -2.07
C GLU A 619 2.92 24.66 -2.31
N PRO A 620 3.78 24.01 -3.12
CA PRO A 620 3.73 22.57 -3.33
C PRO A 620 3.99 21.80 -2.03
N ALA A 621 3.54 20.55 -1.97
CA ALA A 621 3.91 19.68 -0.86
C ALA A 621 5.44 19.53 -0.78
N SER A 622 6.05 19.95 0.33
CA SER A 622 7.49 19.80 0.52
C SER A 622 7.85 18.32 0.68
N PHE A 623 8.71 17.79 -0.18
CA PHE A 623 9.39 16.50 0.04
C PHE A 623 10.41 16.67 1.20
N VAL A 624 9.95 16.69 2.45
CA VAL A 624 10.86 16.66 3.60
C VAL A 624 11.30 15.22 3.85
N LEU A 625 12.32 14.76 3.12
CA LEU A 625 13.22 13.74 3.66
C LEU A 625 14.19 14.42 4.63
N GLY A 626 13.93 14.27 5.94
CA GLY A 626 14.94 14.40 6.99
C GLY A 626 15.56 15.79 7.20
N ARG A 627 14.86 16.66 7.92
CA ARG A 627 15.52 17.63 8.81
C ARG A 627 15.03 17.43 10.25
N THR A 628 15.48 16.36 10.89
CA THR A 628 16.15 16.37 12.21
C THR A 628 16.46 14.94 12.70
N ARG A 629 17.74 14.74 13.07
CA ARG A 629 18.36 13.60 13.79
C ARG A 629 18.29 12.20 13.14
N SER A 630 19.32 11.93 12.34
CA SER A 630 20.01 10.64 12.14
C SER A 630 19.25 9.36 12.51
N LEU A 631 18.47 8.84 11.57
CA LEU A 631 18.06 7.44 11.53
C LEU A 631 19.23 6.58 11.01
N PRO A 632 19.52 5.40 11.58
CA PRO A 632 20.46 4.47 10.99
C PRO A 632 19.81 3.86 9.74
N VAL A 633 20.46 4.08 8.60
CA VAL A 633 20.15 3.40 7.34
C VAL A 633 20.49 1.92 7.52
N ARG A 634 19.50 1.03 7.52
CA ARG A 634 19.70 -0.40 7.25
C ARG A 634 18.62 -0.91 6.29
N ASP A 635 19.11 -1.24 5.09
CA ASP A 635 18.58 -2.11 4.04
C ASP A 635 17.08 -2.02 3.69
N MET A 636 16.70 -0.89 3.09
CA MET A 636 15.71 -0.92 2.01
C MET A 636 16.43 -1.40 0.74
N GLN A 637 15.98 -2.50 0.15
CA GLN A 637 16.54 -3.01 -1.10
C GLN A 637 16.45 -1.92 -2.18
N PHE A 638 17.63 -1.42 -2.56
CA PHE A 638 17.82 -0.55 -3.70
C PHE A 638 17.63 -1.38 -4.97
N GLU A 639 16.60 -1.06 -5.76
CA GLU A 639 16.59 -1.48 -7.16
C GLU A 639 17.66 -0.69 -7.91
N GLY A 640 18.54 -1.44 -8.56
CA GLY A 640 19.81 -0.97 -9.09
C GLY A 640 19.70 0.10 -10.17
N GLU A 641 20.75 0.91 -10.22
CA GLU A 641 21.09 1.85 -11.29
C GLU A 641 20.87 1.24 -12.69
N SER A 642 20.18 1.99 -13.57
CA SER A 642 20.34 1.83 -15.02
C SER A 642 21.78 2.21 -15.38
N ARG A 643 22.67 1.22 -15.51
CA ARG A 643 24.01 1.40 -16.09
C ARG A 643 23.95 1.17 -17.60
N ASN A 644 24.02 2.26 -18.35
CA ASN A 644 24.29 2.24 -19.78
C ASN A 644 25.82 2.25 -20.00
N HIS A 645 26.45 1.09 -20.14
CA HIS A 645 27.84 1.01 -20.62
C HIS A 645 27.91 0.21 -21.92
N ALA A 646 28.24 0.89 -23.01
CA ALA A 646 28.96 0.31 -24.14
C ALA A 646 29.69 1.45 -24.88
N SER A 647 30.93 1.71 -24.49
CA SER A 647 31.91 2.40 -25.33
C SER A 647 32.66 1.32 -26.11
N ILE A 648 32.47 1.28 -27.43
CA ILE A 648 33.36 0.53 -28.31
C ILE A 648 34.28 1.55 -28.97
N THR A 649 35.52 1.61 -28.49
CA THR A 649 36.68 2.00 -29.31
C THR A 649 37.91 1.37 -28.67
N ASP A 650 38.33 0.24 -29.20
CA ASP A 650 39.76 -0.12 -29.25
C ASP A 650 40.02 -0.77 -30.61
N PRO A 651 40.88 -0.18 -31.47
CA PRO A 651 41.41 -0.85 -32.64
C PRO A 651 42.66 -1.65 -32.24
N TYR A 652 42.67 -2.93 -32.61
CA TYR A 652 43.84 -3.84 -32.70
C TYR A 652 45.03 -3.23 -33.48
N PRO A 653 46.18 -3.92 -33.64
CA PRO A 653 47.20 -4.26 -32.63
C PRO A 653 48.62 -3.86 -33.10
N ARG A 654 49.58 -3.70 -32.19
CA ARG A 654 51.01 -4.03 -32.39
C ARG A 654 51.77 -3.96 -31.08
#